data_AF-A0A4S0S229-F1
#
_entry.id   AF-A0A4S0S229-F1
#
_cell.length_a   1.000
_cell.length_b   1.000
_cell.length_c   1.000
_cell.angle_alpha   90.00
_cell.angle_beta   90.00
_cell.angle_gamma   90.00
#
_symmetry.space_group_name_H-M   'P 1'
#
loop_
_entity.id
_entity.type
_entity.pdbx_description
1 polymer ?
#
loop_
_entity_poly.entity_id
_entity_poly.type
_entity_poly.pdbx_seq_one_letter_code
_entity_poly.pdbx_strand_id
1 'polypeptide(L)'
;MSGKRLCLNMIVKNEMANLQRCLGAVVDHIDCWVIGDTGSNDGTQDFIKAFFAVHNLPGELHEFPFHNFEQARNAALDHAYASPLAYDYLLFDDADMELMVEDTGFRDGLDGPGYRLLQRSDSGLAYWNTRLARRDAGARYHGVTHEYLDVPGGVRELRGAWYKDHASGSNRADKFERDARLLLEALDKNPENQRYWFYLAQSYRDAGRTAEAAVAYAKRAAMGGWDEEAWNARLQEARCLRKLGDEAGFVQQALAAFNQRPQRAEPLYDLARFYREKGMNDASVLFSEAGLAIKRPEEDILFLEDFVYTTGLREEYAIAANYARDPVRKDRGFATCNWLALDRSIGDGPRELARSNLLFYLQSAKTTMPSFSARPIGFTPPDGHRPSSPSVTRLGARIVLVQPTVNCTLKEDGRPDTPEEAPSQTRNFLVHLDADLVVQSATEILAPADLAEAADRAEPGFEAIRVFAWREQLWTVACSRALTADSWCEPVIARIDDRGPGPYQMTDWRVLHPLGTKLLDTSWMPLVKPAGIDADSEQLQFFCAGDPVRIVDDQGQTVSEAASALCSEQFRGATQAIVFDGGWLALVHEVRTRPNEVRPIYQHRCVWFDDAARLGKVSRPFFFNDKGSEFAAGLTWHPNEEQLLISYGVGDSESWIGLVDASEVRLLLQATGNLLPGEAHWNSLAMHSAAGANERPPVRKKLETNHQPVRRENGNPGPPDGGLSQPASSGASSEAKGTEEILLELAPFLRLADSPQERCALSRAFDARIASHLRTGDAALPQIHCFYEVLSDNAEHRTLIAATTSMRAAGHPVRVWTYSPNKLEFLLPLGVEVRTADDVMPRALFDRIVAGSEIRYFSDAFRYAVLYEHGGLWMDCDVVMLRPFPFRGDYFFNLQWRGGHQGHFICGNVIYAEAYSHHLRVLYEMSIERFFGDTGKGFGEIGPRLLSDYVASDAGAELREWVFGPMLFNPIDWTEISEFDKPLSQLADYLNDERVFGIHLWTARNEARSDGEGAPLNALLIDPLHSFPSLTNLADRFNTDKNRHTGNRHAYARVYDRLLSGRRFSLRRLMEIGLCRVLADDQTETPSVSLWQSFFPFCQVFGVDSTDFSEFNNERFKSFICDQSKLDDLHRVATKLEPGSLDVIIDDGSHASFDEQLTLREFFPLLAEGGWYFIEDLDWQPPDEDTGKIALTKNLLREIQRHGSARSADPLGVSALAGQIAEILFFDSHYELNRANLLGGLVAIRKRGGIGLVR
;
A
#
# COMPACT_ATOMS: atom_id res chain seq x y z
N MET A 1 -30.28 62.43 7.75
CA MET A 1 -29.83 62.64 6.36
C MET A 1 -30.88 61.97 5.48
N SER A 2 -31.40 62.65 4.45
CA SER A 2 -32.48 62.10 3.63
C SER A 2 -31.86 61.19 2.58
N GLY A 3 -32.10 59.88 2.67
CA GLY A 3 -31.68 58.92 1.65
C GLY A 3 -32.28 59.22 0.28
N LYS A 4 -31.74 58.60 -0.78
CA LYS A 4 -32.24 58.74 -2.15
C LYS A 4 -33.68 58.22 -2.27
N ARG A 5 -34.49 58.91 -3.07
CA ARG A 5 -35.89 58.57 -3.29
C ARG A 5 -36.04 57.50 -4.36
N LEU A 6 -36.83 56.46 -4.07
CA LEU A 6 -37.05 55.32 -4.95
C LEU A 6 -38.46 55.33 -5.54
N CYS A 7 -38.58 55.06 -6.84
CA CYS A 7 -39.84 54.81 -7.52
C CYS A 7 -39.95 53.33 -7.89
N LEU A 8 -41.00 52.64 -7.41
CA LEU A 8 -41.31 51.30 -7.89
C LEU A 8 -41.72 51.36 -9.35
N ASN A 9 -41.07 50.57 -10.20
CA ASN A 9 -41.46 50.37 -11.59
C ASN A 9 -41.57 48.88 -11.90
N MET A 10 -42.75 48.45 -12.32
CA MET A 10 -43.01 47.05 -12.65
C MET A 10 -44.11 46.95 -13.70
N ILE A 11 -44.20 45.79 -14.35
CA ILE A 11 -45.35 45.42 -15.18
C ILE A 11 -46.17 44.34 -14.48
N VAL A 12 -47.49 44.36 -14.65
CA VAL A 12 -48.41 43.40 -14.02
C VAL A 12 -49.41 42.85 -15.03
N LYS A 13 -49.82 41.60 -14.82
CA LYS A 13 -50.93 40.96 -15.53
C LYS A 13 -51.51 39.81 -14.72
N ASN A 14 -52.73 39.98 -14.20
CA ASN A 14 -53.42 38.95 -13.43
C ASN A 14 -52.58 38.38 -12.27
N GLU A 15 -52.10 39.27 -11.39
CA GLU A 15 -51.19 38.91 -10.29
C GLU A 15 -51.82 39.12 -8.91
N MET A 16 -53.16 39.13 -8.81
CA MET A 16 -53.87 39.34 -7.54
C MET A 16 -53.40 38.42 -6.40
N ALA A 17 -53.03 37.18 -6.71
CA ALA A 17 -52.58 36.20 -5.73
C ALA A 17 -51.20 36.53 -5.12
N ASN A 18 -50.38 37.32 -5.81
CA ASN A 18 -48.99 37.60 -5.41
C ASN A 18 -48.79 39.05 -4.94
N LEU A 19 -49.58 40.00 -5.45
CA LEU A 19 -49.37 41.44 -5.22
C LEU A 19 -49.40 41.87 -3.76
N GLN A 20 -50.22 41.25 -2.91
CA GLN A 20 -50.23 41.61 -1.49
C GLN A 20 -48.87 41.39 -0.81
N ARG A 21 -48.17 40.30 -1.15
CA ARG A 21 -46.84 39.98 -0.63
C ARG A 21 -45.78 40.90 -1.24
N CYS A 22 -45.75 41.01 -2.57
CA CYS A 22 -44.79 41.82 -3.30
C CYS A 22 -44.85 43.30 -2.88
N LEU A 23 -46.03 43.92 -2.97
CA LEU A 23 -46.18 45.33 -2.62
C LEU A 23 -45.97 45.57 -1.12
N GLY A 24 -46.39 44.63 -0.26
CA GLY A 24 -46.14 44.68 1.18
C GLY A 24 -44.66 44.75 1.54
N ALA A 25 -43.81 44.04 0.79
CA ALA A 25 -42.36 44.05 1.02
C ALA A 25 -41.65 45.30 0.50
N VAL A 26 -42.24 46.02 -0.45
CA VAL A 26 -41.62 47.21 -1.07
C VAL A 26 -42.16 48.53 -0.52
N VAL A 27 -43.37 48.54 0.04
CA VAL A 27 -44.10 49.78 0.38
C VAL A 27 -43.34 50.73 1.32
N ASP A 28 -42.64 50.19 2.32
CA ASP A 28 -41.84 50.98 3.27
C ASP A 28 -40.49 51.44 2.69
N HIS A 29 -40.17 50.98 1.48
CA HIS A 29 -38.90 51.19 0.81
C HIS A 29 -38.97 52.12 -0.41
N ILE A 30 -40.16 52.65 -0.74
CA ILE A 30 -40.35 53.54 -1.91
C ILE A 30 -41.00 54.87 -1.52
N ASP A 31 -40.85 55.85 -2.40
CA ASP A 31 -41.38 57.21 -2.23
C ASP A 31 -42.53 57.50 -3.23
N CYS A 32 -42.56 56.77 -4.34
CA CYS A 32 -43.64 56.78 -5.31
C CYS A 32 -43.65 55.50 -6.15
N TRP A 33 -44.64 55.33 -7.02
CA TRP A 33 -44.76 54.16 -7.89
C TRP A 33 -45.29 54.53 -9.28
N VAL A 34 -44.80 53.84 -10.30
CA VAL A 34 -45.29 53.93 -11.67
C VAL A 34 -45.36 52.51 -12.24
N ILE A 35 -46.58 51.99 -12.37
CA ILE A 35 -46.82 50.58 -12.72
C ILE A 35 -47.56 50.50 -14.05
N GLY A 36 -47.13 49.57 -14.91
CA GLY A 36 -47.79 49.26 -16.18
C GLY A 36 -48.64 48.00 -16.08
N ASP A 37 -49.95 48.12 -16.26
CA ASP A 37 -50.84 46.97 -16.43
C ASP A 37 -50.91 46.57 -17.91
N THR A 38 -50.74 45.27 -18.17
CA THR A 38 -50.68 44.73 -19.53
C THR A 38 -51.94 43.98 -19.96
N GLY A 39 -53.07 44.34 -19.36
CA GLY A 39 -54.41 43.80 -19.64
C GLY A 39 -54.89 42.81 -18.59
N SER A 40 -54.83 43.18 -17.31
CA SER A 40 -55.40 42.38 -16.21
C SER A 40 -56.93 42.39 -16.24
N ASN A 41 -57.54 41.27 -15.83
CA ASN A 41 -58.98 41.09 -15.74
C ASN A 41 -59.43 40.39 -14.45
N ASP A 42 -58.53 40.20 -13.48
CA ASP A 42 -58.76 39.54 -12.20
C ASP A 42 -58.96 40.51 -11.01
N GLY A 43 -58.93 41.82 -11.26
CA GLY A 43 -59.00 42.87 -10.23
C GLY A 43 -57.65 43.47 -9.82
N THR A 44 -56.53 43.04 -10.44
CA THR A 44 -55.17 43.54 -10.17
C THR A 44 -55.08 45.08 -10.14
N GLN A 45 -55.67 45.76 -11.12
CA GLN A 45 -55.60 47.22 -11.23
C GLN A 45 -56.26 47.94 -10.03
N ASP A 46 -57.42 47.46 -9.58
CA ASP A 46 -58.16 48.05 -8.46
C ASP A 46 -57.44 47.81 -7.14
N PHE A 47 -56.85 46.62 -6.97
CA PHE A 47 -56.04 46.29 -5.79
C PHE A 47 -54.82 47.20 -5.66
N ILE A 48 -54.05 47.42 -6.75
CA ILE A 48 -52.86 48.29 -6.72
C ILE A 48 -53.24 49.72 -6.29
N LYS A 49 -54.32 50.28 -6.86
CA LYS A 49 -54.81 51.61 -6.51
C LYS A 49 -55.24 51.67 -5.05
N ALA A 50 -56.00 50.69 -4.58
CA ALA A 50 -56.48 50.64 -3.19
C ALA A 50 -55.33 50.48 -2.20
N PHE A 51 -54.36 49.61 -2.49
CA PHE A 51 -53.19 49.35 -1.66
C PHE A 51 -52.40 50.65 -1.45
N PHE A 52 -51.92 51.30 -2.51
CA PHE A 52 -51.11 52.51 -2.36
C PHE A 52 -51.88 53.73 -1.84
N ALA A 53 -53.20 53.80 -2.07
CA ALA A 53 -54.04 54.82 -1.46
C ALA A 53 -54.07 54.70 0.08
N VAL A 54 -54.15 53.48 0.62
CA VAL A 54 -54.09 53.25 2.09
C VAL A 54 -52.73 53.64 2.66
N HIS A 55 -51.65 53.47 1.90
CA HIS A 55 -50.29 53.81 2.32
C HIS A 55 -49.87 55.26 2.02
N ASN A 56 -50.77 56.10 1.50
CA ASN A 56 -50.51 57.50 1.16
C ASN A 56 -49.30 57.72 0.22
N LEU A 57 -49.03 56.77 -0.69
CA LEU A 57 -47.92 56.87 -1.65
C LEU A 57 -48.42 57.38 -3.01
N PRO A 58 -47.86 58.48 -3.53
CA PRO A 58 -48.24 59.00 -4.84
C PRO A 58 -47.76 58.07 -5.95
N GLY A 59 -48.59 57.85 -6.97
CA GLY A 59 -48.19 57.02 -8.10
C GLY A 59 -49.18 57.00 -9.25
N GLU A 60 -48.77 56.31 -10.30
CA GLU A 60 -49.46 56.25 -11.58
C GLU A 60 -49.62 54.79 -12.04
N LEU A 61 -50.82 54.45 -12.48
CA LEU A 61 -51.11 53.17 -13.14
C LEU A 61 -51.43 53.44 -14.60
N HIS A 62 -50.66 52.85 -15.51
CA HIS A 62 -50.83 52.97 -16.96
C HIS A 62 -51.25 51.65 -17.57
N GLU A 63 -52.09 51.66 -18.60
CA GLU A 63 -52.56 50.45 -19.27
C GLU A 63 -52.12 50.43 -20.74
N PHE A 64 -51.56 49.32 -21.18
CA PHE A 64 -51.12 49.13 -22.57
C PHE A 64 -51.11 47.64 -22.95
N PRO A 65 -51.30 47.29 -24.24
CA PRO A 65 -51.32 45.90 -24.66
C PRO A 65 -49.95 45.22 -24.47
N PHE A 66 -49.97 43.96 -24.06
CA PHE A 66 -48.77 43.11 -24.06
C PHE A 66 -48.47 42.59 -25.46
N HIS A 67 -47.33 42.97 -26.04
CA HIS A 67 -46.80 42.31 -27.24
C HIS A 67 -45.63 41.38 -26.90
N ASN A 68 -44.68 41.86 -26.10
CA ASN A 68 -43.54 41.10 -25.57
C ASN A 68 -42.97 41.80 -24.33
N PHE A 69 -42.02 41.15 -23.62
CA PHE A 69 -41.50 41.67 -22.36
C PHE A 69 -40.66 42.95 -22.52
N GLU A 70 -39.81 43.03 -23.55
CA GLU A 70 -39.05 44.25 -23.88
C GLU A 70 -39.97 45.47 -24.08
N GLN A 71 -41.01 45.31 -24.91
CA GLN A 71 -41.96 46.38 -25.20
C GLN A 71 -42.74 46.79 -23.95
N ALA A 72 -43.25 45.83 -23.18
CA ALA A 72 -44.04 46.11 -22.00
C ALA A 72 -43.22 46.82 -20.92
N ARG A 73 -42.00 46.35 -20.63
CA ARG A 73 -41.13 46.99 -19.64
C ARG A 73 -40.64 48.36 -20.10
N ASN A 74 -40.30 48.53 -21.38
CA ASN A 74 -39.88 49.84 -21.90
C ASN A 74 -41.04 50.84 -21.92
N ALA A 75 -42.28 50.42 -22.17
CA ALA A 75 -43.45 51.29 -22.02
C ALA A 75 -43.64 51.73 -20.56
N ALA A 76 -43.53 50.81 -19.59
CA ALA A 76 -43.57 51.15 -18.17
C ALA A 76 -42.44 52.12 -17.77
N LEU A 77 -41.23 51.93 -18.31
CA LEU A 77 -40.09 52.83 -18.12
C LEU A 77 -40.33 54.22 -18.71
N ASP A 78 -40.89 54.31 -19.92
CA ASP A 78 -41.20 55.58 -20.57
C ASP A 78 -42.20 56.41 -19.75
N HIS A 79 -43.22 55.75 -19.20
CA HIS A 79 -44.14 56.37 -18.27
C HIS A 79 -43.44 56.84 -17.00
N ALA A 80 -42.54 56.04 -16.44
CA ALA A 80 -41.77 56.45 -15.26
C ALA A 80 -40.92 57.69 -15.58
N TYR A 81 -40.15 57.68 -16.67
CA TYR A 81 -39.33 58.82 -17.08
C TYR A 81 -40.15 60.11 -17.29
N ALA A 82 -41.34 60.00 -17.89
CA ALA A 82 -42.25 61.11 -18.14
C ALA A 82 -43.00 61.60 -16.89
N SER A 83 -43.08 60.80 -15.82
CA SER A 83 -43.84 61.12 -14.62
C SER A 83 -43.33 62.39 -13.92
N PRO A 84 -44.21 63.32 -13.49
CA PRO A 84 -43.81 64.50 -12.72
C PRO A 84 -43.44 64.18 -11.25
N LEU A 85 -43.56 62.92 -10.81
CA LEU A 85 -43.27 62.50 -9.45
C LEU A 85 -41.78 62.67 -9.10
N ALA A 86 -41.51 62.96 -7.83
CA ALA A 86 -40.20 63.37 -7.37
C ALA A 86 -39.41 62.19 -6.78
N TYR A 87 -38.56 61.58 -7.59
CA TYR A 87 -37.71 60.44 -7.21
C TYR A 87 -36.36 60.46 -7.95
N ASP A 88 -35.37 59.74 -7.42
CA ASP A 88 -33.99 59.75 -7.91
C ASP A 88 -33.61 58.43 -8.62
N TYR A 89 -34.12 57.29 -8.14
CA TYR A 89 -33.87 55.96 -8.70
C TYR A 89 -35.17 55.20 -8.97
N LEU A 90 -35.14 54.34 -9.97
CA LEU A 90 -36.16 53.34 -10.27
C LEU A 90 -35.77 52.02 -9.61
N LEU A 91 -36.69 51.43 -8.85
CA LEU A 91 -36.62 50.08 -8.29
C LEU A 91 -37.48 49.15 -9.12
N PHE A 92 -36.87 48.13 -9.73
CA PHE A 92 -37.55 47.17 -10.60
C PHE A 92 -37.93 45.93 -9.83
N ASP A 93 -39.22 45.63 -9.80
CA ASP A 93 -39.75 44.44 -9.13
C ASP A 93 -40.62 43.59 -10.05
N ASP A 94 -40.74 42.30 -9.73
CA ASP A 94 -41.66 41.37 -10.38
C ASP A 94 -42.72 40.93 -9.37
N ALA A 95 -43.96 40.71 -9.80
CA ALA A 95 -45.07 40.52 -8.89
C ALA A 95 -44.97 39.27 -7.99
N ASP A 96 -44.14 38.28 -8.37
CA ASP A 96 -43.88 37.07 -7.60
C ASP A 96 -42.64 37.14 -6.69
N MET A 97 -42.01 38.31 -6.57
CA MET A 97 -40.82 38.53 -5.74
C MET A 97 -41.13 39.29 -4.44
N GLU A 98 -40.28 39.09 -3.44
CA GLU A 98 -40.33 39.78 -2.15
C GLU A 98 -38.98 40.47 -1.90
N LEU A 99 -38.99 41.80 -1.69
CA LEU A 99 -37.78 42.56 -1.38
C LEU A 99 -37.39 42.35 0.09
N MET A 100 -36.20 41.81 0.31
CA MET A 100 -35.61 41.58 1.63
C MET A 100 -34.55 42.64 1.90
N VAL A 101 -34.81 43.55 2.82
CA VAL A 101 -33.86 44.60 3.23
C VAL A 101 -33.21 44.23 4.56
N GLU A 102 -31.91 43.99 4.53
CA GLU A 102 -31.09 43.70 5.71
C GLU A 102 -30.48 44.98 6.29
N ASP A 103 -30.14 45.93 5.42
CA ASP A 103 -29.62 47.25 5.80
C ASP A 103 -30.60 48.35 5.40
N THR A 104 -31.33 48.89 6.38
CA THR A 104 -32.30 49.97 6.16
C THR A 104 -31.64 51.28 5.67
N GLY A 105 -30.33 51.44 5.81
CA GLY A 105 -29.54 52.57 5.32
C GLY A 105 -29.05 52.43 3.87
N PHE A 106 -29.40 51.34 3.16
CA PHE A 106 -28.86 51.05 1.82
C PHE A 106 -29.02 52.19 0.81
N ARG A 107 -30.06 53.03 0.98
CA ARG A 107 -30.36 54.16 0.09
C ARG A 107 -29.33 55.28 0.16
N ASP A 108 -28.62 55.42 1.27
CA ASP A 108 -27.60 56.47 1.46
C ASP A 108 -26.36 56.19 0.60
N GLY A 109 -26.10 54.92 0.27
CA GLY A 109 -24.99 54.48 -0.58
C GLY A 109 -25.26 54.57 -2.10
N LEU A 110 -26.43 55.06 -2.52
CA LEU A 110 -26.79 55.13 -3.94
C LEU A 110 -26.19 56.40 -4.61
N ASP A 111 -25.09 56.22 -5.32
CA ASP A 111 -24.30 57.23 -6.03
C ASP A 111 -24.05 56.91 -7.53
N GLY A 112 -24.17 55.64 -7.92
CA GLY A 112 -23.88 55.12 -9.25
C GLY A 112 -25.09 55.06 -10.20
N PRO A 113 -24.86 54.81 -11.50
CA PRO A 113 -25.94 54.82 -12.51
C PRO A 113 -26.92 53.64 -12.39
N GLY A 114 -26.51 52.50 -11.84
CA GLY A 114 -27.41 51.39 -11.54
C GLY A 114 -26.79 50.35 -10.61
N TYR A 115 -27.64 49.47 -10.08
CA TYR A 115 -27.22 48.44 -9.12
C TYR A 115 -27.85 47.08 -9.40
N ARG A 116 -27.04 46.04 -9.18
CA ARG A 116 -27.47 44.64 -9.14
C ARG A 116 -27.80 44.24 -7.71
N LEU A 117 -28.93 43.59 -7.54
CA LEU A 117 -29.34 42.95 -6.28
C LEU A 117 -29.29 41.43 -6.46
N LEU A 118 -28.96 40.73 -5.39
CA LEU A 118 -28.96 39.27 -5.39
C LEU A 118 -30.40 38.78 -5.42
N GLN A 119 -30.72 37.81 -6.27
CA GLN A 119 -32.01 37.12 -6.29
C GLN A 119 -31.80 35.70 -5.81
N ARG A 120 -32.70 35.18 -4.96
CA ARG A 120 -32.64 33.84 -4.39
C ARG A 120 -33.99 33.14 -4.54
N SER A 121 -34.03 31.96 -5.14
CA SER A 121 -35.24 31.14 -5.19
C SER A 121 -35.26 30.08 -4.08
N ASP A 122 -36.45 29.56 -3.75
CA ASP A 122 -36.59 28.42 -2.84
C ASP A 122 -35.92 27.13 -3.39
N SER A 123 -35.57 27.09 -4.68
CA SER A 123 -34.81 26.00 -5.30
C SER A 123 -33.30 26.09 -5.12
N GLY A 124 -32.80 27.09 -4.38
CA GLY A 124 -31.37 27.30 -4.12
C GLY A 124 -30.61 28.05 -5.22
N LEU A 125 -31.29 28.51 -6.28
CA LEU A 125 -30.65 29.33 -7.33
C LEU A 125 -30.41 30.74 -6.81
N ALA A 126 -29.19 31.25 -6.96
CA ALA A 126 -28.85 32.63 -6.62
C ALA A 126 -28.06 33.33 -7.74
N TYR A 127 -28.49 34.52 -8.15
CA TYR A 127 -27.81 35.30 -9.18
C TYR A 127 -28.02 36.80 -9.02
N TRP A 128 -27.07 37.58 -9.54
CA TRP A 128 -27.14 39.03 -9.53
C TRP A 128 -27.96 39.53 -10.72
N ASN A 129 -28.97 40.38 -10.45
CA ASN A 129 -29.80 40.98 -11.48
C ASN A 129 -29.89 42.50 -11.28
N THR A 130 -29.86 43.27 -12.37
CA THR A 130 -29.98 44.73 -12.31
C THR A 130 -31.40 45.10 -11.90
N ARG A 131 -31.55 45.65 -10.70
CA ARG A 131 -32.86 45.95 -10.08
C ARG A 131 -33.00 47.40 -9.63
N LEU A 132 -31.95 48.21 -9.75
CA LEU A 132 -32.00 49.66 -9.56
C LEU A 132 -31.32 50.39 -10.72
N ALA A 133 -31.91 51.48 -11.19
CA ALA A 133 -31.27 52.40 -12.13
C ALA A 133 -31.59 53.85 -11.76
N ARG A 134 -30.61 54.75 -11.91
CA ARG A 134 -30.82 56.17 -11.70
C ARG A 134 -31.75 56.70 -12.80
N ARG A 135 -32.68 57.59 -12.44
CA ARG A 135 -33.72 58.07 -13.35
C ARG A 135 -33.18 58.65 -14.66
N ASP A 136 -32.03 59.32 -14.60
CA ASP A 136 -31.40 59.98 -15.75
C ASP A 136 -30.35 59.10 -16.46
N ALA A 137 -30.16 57.84 -16.03
CA ALA A 137 -29.17 56.93 -16.61
C ALA A 137 -29.57 56.47 -18.02
N GLY A 138 -30.84 56.61 -18.42
CA GLY A 138 -31.33 56.20 -19.74
C GLY A 138 -31.41 54.68 -19.91
N ALA A 139 -31.70 53.96 -18.82
CA ALA A 139 -31.77 52.50 -18.83
C ALA A 139 -32.89 51.97 -19.75
N ARG A 140 -32.61 50.88 -20.48
CA ARG A 140 -33.54 50.24 -21.42
C ARG A 140 -33.49 48.72 -21.37
N TYR A 141 -34.65 48.10 -21.45
CA TYR A 141 -34.76 46.64 -21.57
C TYR A 141 -34.51 46.21 -23.01
N HIS A 142 -33.85 45.06 -23.17
CA HIS A 142 -33.60 44.41 -24.45
C HIS A 142 -33.91 42.92 -24.36
N GLY A 143 -34.67 42.40 -25.33
CA GLY A 143 -35.03 40.99 -25.47
C GLY A 143 -36.53 40.73 -25.35
N VAL A 144 -37.14 40.13 -26.38
CA VAL A 144 -38.60 39.84 -26.41
C VAL A 144 -39.08 38.94 -25.26
N THR A 145 -38.18 38.12 -24.72
CA THR A 145 -38.27 37.35 -23.47
C THR A 145 -36.84 37.09 -22.97
N HIS A 146 -36.65 36.74 -21.71
CA HIS A 146 -35.34 36.73 -21.04
C HIS A 146 -34.59 38.08 -21.20
N GLU A 147 -35.36 39.15 -21.02
CA GLU A 147 -34.91 40.53 -21.16
C GLU A 147 -33.84 40.88 -20.12
N TYR A 148 -32.93 41.78 -20.49
CA TYR A 148 -31.98 42.37 -19.57
C TYR A 148 -32.06 43.89 -19.65
N LEU A 149 -31.75 44.56 -18.54
CA LEU A 149 -31.72 46.00 -18.46
C LEU A 149 -30.30 46.50 -18.77
N ASP A 150 -30.14 47.20 -19.90
CA ASP A 150 -28.93 47.96 -20.20
C ASP A 150 -28.99 49.29 -19.46
N VAL A 151 -27.91 49.62 -18.73
CA VAL A 151 -27.78 50.86 -17.97
C VAL A 151 -26.52 51.58 -18.43
N PRO A 152 -26.66 52.66 -19.22
CA PRO A 152 -25.53 53.49 -19.61
C PRO A 152 -24.73 53.98 -18.39
N GLY A 153 -23.41 53.79 -18.44
CA GLY A 153 -22.51 54.11 -17.32
C GLY A 153 -22.22 52.93 -16.37
N GLY A 154 -22.82 51.77 -16.58
CA GLY A 154 -22.53 50.53 -15.87
C GLY A 154 -23.36 50.31 -14.61
N VAL A 155 -23.11 49.19 -13.92
CA VAL A 155 -23.85 48.80 -12.71
C VAL A 155 -22.89 48.29 -11.63
N ARG A 156 -23.24 48.50 -10.35
CA ARG A 156 -22.48 48.01 -9.18
C ARG A 156 -23.29 46.97 -8.40
N GLU A 157 -22.65 46.08 -7.66
CA GLU A 157 -23.37 45.23 -6.71
C GLU A 157 -23.81 46.05 -5.50
N LEU A 158 -25.06 45.89 -5.08
CA LEU A 158 -25.57 46.43 -3.84
C LEU A 158 -25.77 45.30 -2.84
N ARG A 159 -25.06 45.38 -1.70
CA ARG A 159 -25.23 44.46 -0.56
C ARG A 159 -26.08 45.17 0.49
N GLY A 160 -26.95 44.41 1.18
CA GLY A 160 -27.89 44.95 2.16
C GLY A 160 -29.36 44.92 1.72
N ALA A 161 -29.64 44.61 0.45
CA ALA A 161 -30.97 44.26 -0.04
C ALA A 161 -30.88 43.15 -1.10
N TRP A 162 -31.84 42.24 -1.11
CA TRP A 162 -31.92 41.12 -2.04
C TRP A 162 -33.38 40.72 -2.30
N TYR A 163 -33.65 39.95 -3.35
CA TYR A 163 -34.99 39.48 -3.69
C TYR A 163 -35.16 38.00 -3.40
N LYS A 164 -36.25 37.64 -2.71
CA LYS A 164 -36.74 36.27 -2.64
C LYS A 164 -37.71 36.03 -3.81
N ASP A 165 -37.39 35.08 -4.68
CA ASP A 165 -38.20 34.66 -5.83
C ASP A 165 -39.02 33.41 -5.44
N HIS A 166 -40.35 33.58 -5.35
CA HIS A 166 -41.27 32.50 -4.96
C HIS A 166 -41.70 31.61 -6.11
N ALA A 167 -41.29 31.94 -7.32
CA ALA A 167 -41.62 31.17 -8.51
C ALA A 167 -43.13 31.01 -8.79
N SER A 168 -44.00 31.91 -8.30
CA SER A 168 -45.46 31.76 -8.25
C SER A 168 -46.27 32.61 -9.23
N GLY A 169 -45.62 33.27 -10.20
CA GLY A 169 -46.31 34.11 -11.20
C GLY A 169 -47.35 33.35 -12.04
N SER A 170 -48.46 34.01 -12.38
CA SER A 170 -49.59 33.40 -13.08
C SER A 170 -49.28 33.06 -14.55
N ASN A 171 -48.30 33.74 -15.13
CA ASN A 171 -47.83 33.57 -16.51
C ASN A 171 -46.87 32.37 -16.72
N ARG A 172 -46.91 31.36 -15.84
CA ARG A 172 -45.97 30.21 -15.86
C ARG A 172 -46.51 28.95 -16.53
N ALA A 173 -47.82 28.78 -16.67
CA ALA A 173 -48.43 27.53 -17.15
C ALA A 173 -48.12 27.17 -18.62
N ASP A 174 -47.97 28.16 -19.50
CA ASP A 174 -47.66 28.02 -20.94
C ASP A 174 -46.28 28.62 -21.30
N LYS A 175 -45.45 28.88 -20.28
CA LYS A 175 -44.23 29.69 -20.39
C LYS A 175 -43.34 29.29 -21.56
N PHE A 176 -42.95 28.01 -21.63
CA PHE A 176 -41.95 27.55 -22.59
C PHE A 176 -42.44 27.63 -24.04
N GLU A 177 -43.72 27.32 -24.29
CA GLU A 177 -44.30 27.42 -25.63
C GLU A 177 -44.52 28.88 -26.05
N ARG A 178 -44.93 29.75 -25.11
CA ARG A 178 -45.01 31.20 -25.35
C ARG A 178 -43.65 31.80 -25.67
N ASP A 179 -42.64 31.50 -24.85
CA ASP A 179 -41.29 32.04 -25.01
C ASP A 179 -40.69 31.57 -26.35
N ALA A 180 -40.86 30.29 -26.72
CA ALA A 180 -40.46 29.77 -28.02
C ALA A 180 -41.15 30.52 -29.19
N ARG A 181 -42.46 30.78 -29.10
CA ARG A 181 -43.21 31.53 -30.13
C ARG A 181 -42.69 32.96 -30.28
N LEU A 182 -42.51 33.69 -29.17
CA LEU A 182 -41.98 35.06 -29.19
C LEU A 182 -40.57 35.13 -29.79
N LEU A 183 -39.71 34.16 -29.46
CA LEU A 183 -38.35 34.08 -29.96
C LEU A 183 -38.31 33.74 -31.46
N LEU A 184 -39.17 32.84 -31.93
CA LEU A 184 -39.31 32.54 -33.37
C LEU A 184 -39.76 33.77 -34.16
N GLU A 185 -40.83 34.46 -33.71
CA GLU A 185 -41.30 35.69 -34.35
C GLU A 185 -40.23 36.80 -34.37
N ALA A 186 -39.37 36.85 -33.36
CA ALA A 186 -38.26 37.79 -33.29
C ALA A 186 -37.08 37.39 -34.19
N LEU A 187 -36.80 36.09 -34.32
CA LEU A 187 -35.77 35.55 -35.19
C LEU A 187 -36.13 35.66 -36.68
N ASP A 188 -37.42 35.66 -37.04
CA ASP A 188 -37.87 35.96 -38.41
C ASP A 188 -37.42 37.36 -38.87
N LYS A 189 -37.34 38.30 -37.92
CA LYS A 189 -36.91 39.68 -38.18
C LYS A 189 -35.39 39.84 -38.03
N ASN A 190 -34.80 39.16 -37.05
CA ASN A 190 -33.39 39.25 -36.69
C ASN A 190 -32.75 37.85 -36.58
N PRO A 191 -32.52 37.16 -37.72
CA PRO A 191 -32.12 35.74 -37.72
C PRO A 191 -30.72 35.49 -37.14
N GLU A 192 -29.88 36.52 -37.10
CA GLU A 192 -28.52 36.47 -36.57
C GLU A 192 -28.45 36.79 -35.06
N ASN A 193 -29.59 36.98 -34.38
CA ASN A 193 -29.59 37.25 -32.94
C ASN A 193 -29.23 36.00 -32.14
N GLN A 194 -27.97 35.95 -31.68
CA GLN A 194 -27.40 34.87 -30.89
C GLN A 194 -28.20 34.57 -29.62
N ARG A 195 -28.53 35.60 -28.82
CA ARG A 195 -29.26 35.43 -27.55
C ARG A 195 -30.62 34.77 -27.76
N TYR A 196 -31.32 35.14 -28.84
CA TYR A 196 -32.61 34.53 -29.17
C TYR A 196 -32.49 33.05 -29.53
N TRP A 197 -31.47 32.66 -30.30
CA TRP A 197 -31.21 31.24 -30.56
C TRP A 197 -30.92 30.45 -29.28
N PHE A 198 -30.15 31.02 -28.35
CA PHE A 198 -29.82 30.38 -27.09
C PHE A 198 -31.07 30.11 -26.22
N TYR A 199 -31.91 31.13 -26.02
CA TYR A 199 -33.12 30.97 -25.22
C TYR A 199 -34.23 30.18 -25.95
N LEU A 200 -34.24 30.16 -27.28
CA LEU A 200 -35.14 29.31 -28.04
C LEU A 200 -34.80 27.84 -27.79
N ALA A 201 -33.50 27.51 -27.82
CA ALA A 201 -33.02 26.17 -27.52
C ALA A 201 -33.33 25.74 -26.07
N GLN A 202 -33.16 26.64 -25.09
CA GLN A 202 -33.58 26.37 -23.70
C GLN A 202 -35.09 26.13 -23.59
N SER A 203 -35.90 26.98 -24.24
CA SER A 203 -37.36 26.85 -24.24
C SER A 203 -37.80 25.50 -24.83
N TYR A 204 -37.19 25.05 -25.93
CA TYR A 204 -37.45 23.73 -26.47
C TYR A 204 -37.02 22.60 -25.55
N ARG A 205 -35.84 22.70 -24.91
CA ARG A 205 -35.36 21.69 -23.95
C ARG A 205 -36.35 21.53 -22.80
N ASP A 206 -36.77 22.64 -22.21
CA ASP A 206 -37.63 22.67 -21.02
C ASP A 206 -39.09 22.30 -21.36
N ALA A 207 -39.52 22.51 -22.61
CA ALA A 207 -40.77 21.98 -23.15
C ALA A 207 -40.71 20.47 -23.51
N GLY A 208 -39.56 19.81 -23.33
CA GLY A 208 -39.35 18.40 -23.68
C GLY A 208 -39.09 18.13 -25.18
N ARG A 209 -39.07 19.17 -26.02
CA ARG A 209 -38.84 19.16 -27.47
C ARG A 209 -37.34 19.01 -27.79
N THR A 210 -36.81 17.83 -27.43
CA THR A 210 -35.36 17.57 -27.37
C THR A 210 -34.68 17.66 -28.74
N ALA A 211 -35.36 17.24 -29.82
CA ALA A 211 -34.83 17.30 -31.18
C ALA A 211 -34.69 18.75 -31.68
N GLU A 212 -35.72 19.57 -31.48
CA GLU A 212 -35.67 20.99 -31.85
C GLU A 212 -34.66 21.75 -31.00
N ALA A 213 -34.53 21.41 -29.71
CA ALA A 213 -33.51 21.97 -28.83
C ALA A 213 -32.10 21.69 -29.36
N ALA A 214 -31.79 20.45 -29.77
CA ALA A 214 -30.48 20.08 -30.32
C ALA A 214 -30.13 20.93 -31.55
N VAL A 215 -31.08 21.10 -32.49
CA VAL A 215 -30.89 21.91 -33.70
C VAL A 215 -30.66 23.38 -33.36
N ALA A 216 -31.46 23.95 -32.45
CA ALA A 216 -31.33 25.34 -32.04
C ALA A 216 -30.01 25.59 -31.29
N TYR A 217 -29.57 24.66 -30.43
CA TYR A 217 -28.28 24.72 -29.76
C TYR A 217 -27.11 24.61 -30.74
N ALA A 218 -27.16 23.68 -31.69
CA ALA A 218 -26.14 23.54 -32.74
C ALA A 218 -25.98 24.83 -33.54
N LYS A 219 -27.10 25.44 -33.92
CA LYS A 219 -27.10 26.75 -34.59
C LYS A 219 -26.48 27.82 -33.69
N ARG A 220 -26.89 27.92 -32.42
CA ARG A 220 -26.31 28.89 -31.48
C ARG A 220 -24.81 28.71 -31.29
N ALA A 221 -24.34 27.47 -31.15
CA ALA A 221 -22.93 27.14 -30.94
C ALA A 221 -22.03 27.54 -32.14
N ALA A 222 -22.60 27.67 -33.34
CA ALA A 222 -21.91 28.12 -34.54
C ALA A 222 -21.86 29.65 -34.69
N MET A 223 -22.67 30.42 -33.93
CA MET A 223 -22.90 31.85 -34.19
C MET A 223 -21.90 32.83 -33.56
N GLY A 224 -20.77 32.39 -32.99
CA GLY A 224 -19.81 33.28 -32.32
C GLY A 224 -20.42 34.09 -31.16
N GLY A 225 -19.86 35.27 -30.85
CA GLY A 225 -20.39 36.18 -29.83
C GLY A 225 -19.84 35.94 -28.43
N TRP A 226 -20.69 36.03 -27.41
CA TRP A 226 -20.26 35.71 -26.04
C TRP A 226 -19.90 34.23 -25.94
N ASP A 227 -18.62 33.97 -25.69
CA ASP A 227 -18.05 32.63 -25.80
C ASP A 227 -18.70 31.64 -24.83
N GLU A 228 -19.04 32.04 -23.60
CA GLU A 228 -19.64 31.15 -22.58
C GLU A 228 -21.00 30.61 -23.02
N GLU A 229 -21.82 31.46 -23.63
CA GLU A 229 -23.12 31.08 -24.15
C GLU A 229 -23.01 30.13 -25.35
N ALA A 230 -22.06 30.40 -26.26
CA ALA A 230 -21.77 29.51 -27.40
C ALA A 230 -21.26 28.13 -26.94
N TRP A 231 -20.41 28.10 -25.92
CA TRP A 231 -19.92 26.86 -25.32
C TRP A 231 -21.01 26.09 -24.59
N ASN A 232 -21.82 26.76 -23.76
CA ASN A 232 -22.92 26.10 -23.08
C ASN A 232 -23.92 25.54 -24.08
N ALA A 233 -24.21 26.26 -25.18
CA ALA A 233 -25.04 25.73 -26.26
C ALA A 233 -24.48 24.42 -26.83
N ARG A 234 -23.16 24.32 -27.07
CA ARG A 234 -22.51 23.10 -27.56
C ARG A 234 -22.60 21.94 -26.54
N LEU A 235 -22.41 22.22 -25.24
CA LEU A 235 -22.56 21.20 -24.21
C LEU A 235 -24.02 20.70 -24.11
N GLN A 236 -24.99 21.61 -24.18
CA GLN A 236 -26.41 21.24 -24.14
C GLN A 236 -26.84 20.49 -25.41
N GLU A 237 -26.30 20.82 -26.59
CA GLU A 237 -26.46 20.04 -27.81
C GLU A 237 -26.00 18.59 -27.57
N ALA A 238 -24.79 18.38 -27.04
CA ALA A 238 -24.28 17.06 -26.72
C ALA A 238 -25.25 16.28 -25.81
N ARG A 239 -25.74 16.90 -24.74
CA ARG A 239 -26.70 16.28 -23.80
C ARG A 239 -28.04 15.96 -24.45
N CYS A 240 -28.53 16.80 -25.36
CA CYS A 240 -29.72 16.51 -26.15
C CYS A 240 -29.50 15.31 -27.07
N LEU A 241 -28.36 15.23 -27.76
CA LEU A 241 -28.00 14.09 -28.61
C LEU A 241 -27.93 12.79 -27.80
N ARG A 242 -27.32 12.82 -26.59
CA ARG A 242 -27.32 11.68 -25.66
C ARG A 242 -28.74 11.22 -25.33
N LYS A 243 -29.64 12.15 -25.01
CA LYS A 243 -31.04 11.86 -24.67
C LYS A 243 -31.84 11.30 -25.86
N LEU A 244 -31.47 11.67 -27.09
CA LEU A 244 -32.05 11.14 -28.33
C LEU A 244 -31.46 9.78 -28.73
N GLY A 245 -30.43 9.30 -28.03
CA GLY A 245 -29.71 8.06 -28.37
C GLY A 245 -28.69 8.21 -29.49
N ASP A 246 -28.36 9.44 -29.92
CA ASP A 246 -27.26 9.70 -30.86
C ASP A 246 -25.94 9.78 -30.11
N GLU A 247 -25.33 8.61 -29.92
CA GLU A 247 -24.10 8.45 -29.16
C GLU A 247 -22.87 9.05 -29.84
N ALA A 248 -22.77 8.89 -31.17
CA ALA A 248 -21.67 9.44 -31.94
C ALA A 248 -21.70 10.97 -31.91
N GLY A 249 -22.89 11.54 -32.08
CA GLY A 249 -23.13 12.97 -31.95
C GLY A 249 -22.81 13.48 -30.54
N PHE A 250 -23.24 12.77 -29.49
CA PHE A 250 -22.91 13.12 -28.11
C PHE A 250 -21.39 13.19 -27.87
N VAL A 251 -20.65 12.13 -28.22
CA VAL A 251 -19.19 12.08 -28.00
C VAL A 251 -18.49 13.18 -28.78
N GLN A 252 -18.87 13.38 -30.06
CA GLN A 252 -18.29 14.43 -30.89
C GLN A 252 -18.51 15.82 -30.30
N GLN A 253 -19.74 16.15 -29.88
CA GLN A 253 -20.06 17.48 -29.37
C GLN A 253 -19.52 17.71 -27.96
N ALA A 254 -19.46 16.67 -27.11
CA ALA A 254 -18.84 16.78 -25.79
C ALA A 254 -17.33 17.07 -25.90
N LEU A 255 -16.61 16.36 -26.79
CA LEU A 255 -15.19 16.64 -27.06
C LEU A 255 -14.99 18.01 -27.70
N ALA A 256 -15.90 18.44 -28.59
CA ALA A 256 -15.85 19.77 -29.17
C ALA A 256 -16.10 20.88 -28.13
N ALA A 257 -17.01 20.65 -27.16
CA ALA A 257 -17.21 21.55 -26.03
C ALA A 257 -15.96 21.64 -25.16
N PHE A 258 -15.32 20.50 -24.86
CA PHE A 258 -14.07 20.49 -24.11
C PHE A 258 -12.93 21.23 -24.83
N ASN A 259 -12.74 20.97 -26.13
CA ASN A 259 -11.71 21.66 -26.92
C ASN A 259 -11.93 23.18 -27.01
N GLN A 260 -13.18 23.64 -26.94
CA GLN A 260 -13.49 25.07 -26.93
C GLN A 260 -13.18 25.73 -25.57
N ARG A 261 -13.35 25.02 -24.44
CA ARG A 261 -12.95 25.48 -23.10
C ARG A 261 -12.34 24.33 -22.28
N PRO A 262 -11.02 24.08 -22.41
CA PRO A 262 -10.34 23.00 -21.69
C PRO A 262 -10.32 23.18 -20.17
N GLN A 263 -10.57 24.39 -19.68
CA GLN A 263 -10.70 24.69 -18.24
C GLN A 263 -12.07 24.32 -17.66
N ARG A 264 -13.02 23.82 -18.46
CA ARG A 264 -14.35 23.38 -18.02
C ARG A 264 -14.45 21.85 -18.06
N ALA A 265 -14.67 21.24 -16.90
CA ALA A 265 -14.64 19.78 -16.72
C ALA A 265 -15.97 19.07 -17.02
N GLU A 266 -17.07 19.82 -17.14
CA GLU A 266 -18.42 19.27 -17.36
C GLU A 266 -18.53 18.29 -18.55
N PRO A 267 -17.91 18.56 -19.72
CA PRO A 267 -17.95 17.60 -20.83
C PRO A 267 -17.21 16.29 -20.52
N LEU A 268 -16.10 16.35 -19.76
CA LEU A 268 -15.34 15.17 -19.35
C LEU A 268 -16.11 14.33 -18.34
N TYR A 269 -16.82 14.96 -17.41
CA TYR A 269 -17.74 14.28 -16.51
C TYR A 269 -18.86 13.56 -17.26
N ASP A 270 -19.50 14.23 -18.24
CA ASP A 270 -20.54 13.62 -19.05
C ASP A 270 -20.03 12.40 -19.86
N LEU A 271 -18.80 12.49 -20.40
CA LEU A 271 -18.13 11.38 -21.09
C LEU A 271 -17.77 10.23 -20.14
N ALA A 272 -17.20 10.55 -18.97
CA ALA A 272 -16.86 9.56 -17.95
C ALA A 272 -18.09 8.74 -17.55
N ARG A 273 -19.21 9.42 -17.28
CA ARG A 273 -20.49 8.81 -16.96
C ARG A 273 -21.04 7.95 -18.09
N PHE A 274 -21.03 8.48 -19.32
CA PHE A 274 -21.52 7.76 -20.50
C PHE A 274 -20.79 6.42 -20.71
N TYR A 275 -19.46 6.42 -20.60
CA TYR A 275 -18.67 5.20 -20.74
C TYR A 275 -18.85 4.24 -19.56
N ARG A 276 -19.00 4.75 -18.33
CA ARG A 276 -19.32 3.92 -17.15
C ARG A 276 -20.65 3.20 -17.32
N GLU A 277 -21.71 3.91 -17.73
CA GLU A 277 -23.06 3.33 -17.90
C GLU A 277 -23.10 2.24 -18.98
N LYS A 278 -22.11 2.23 -19.89
CA LYS A 278 -21.90 1.18 -20.88
C LYS A 278 -20.98 0.03 -20.44
N GLY A 279 -20.44 0.08 -19.23
CA GLY A 279 -19.44 -0.88 -18.74
C GLY A 279 -18.04 -0.70 -19.34
N MET A 280 -17.79 0.39 -20.07
CA MET A 280 -16.48 0.73 -20.64
C MET A 280 -15.62 1.46 -19.61
N ASN A 281 -15.26 0.76 -18.54
CA ASN A 281 -14.66 1.35 -17.34
C ASN A 281 -13.31 2.03 -17.60
N ASP A 282 -12.43 1.45 -18.42
CA ASP A 282 -11.13 2.07 -18.73
C ASP A 282 -11.30 3.41 -19.44
N ALA A 283 -12.26 3.52 -20.38
CA ALA A 283 -12.58 4.79 -21.04
C ALA A 283 -13.16 5.80 -20.04
N SER A 284 -14.05 5.36 -19.15
CA SER A 284 -14.59 6.21 -18.08
C SER A 284 -13.48 6.77 -17.18
N VAL A 285 -12.50 5.93 -16.81
CA VAL A 285 -11.34 6.36 -16.02
C VAL A 285 -10.52 7.41 -16.76
N LEU A 286 -10.26 7.24 -18.06
CA LEU A 286 -9.49 8.23 -18.84
C LEU A 286 -10.11 9.64 -18.76
N PHE A 287 -11.43 9.73 -18.94
CA PHE A 287 -12.13 11.02 -18.84
C PHE A 287 -12.22 11.53 -17.41
N SER A 288 -12.37 10.64 -16.44
CA SER A 288 -12.40 11.01 -15.01
C SER A 288 -11.06 11.57 -14.55
N GLU A 289 -9.93 10.92 -14.86
CA GLU A 289 -8.58 11.39 -14.50
C GLU A 289 -8.27 12.74 -15.16
N ALA A 290 -8.65 12.92 -16.43
CA ALA A 290 -8.52 14.20 -17.11
C ALA A 290 -9.37 15.31 -16.47
N GLY A 291 -10.61 15.00 -16.07
CA GLY A 291 -11.49 15.94 -15.39
C GLY A 291 -11.02 16.31 -13.98
N LEU A 292 -10.51 15.35 -13.22
CA LEU A 292 -10.02 15.55 -11.84
C LEU A 292 -8.81 16.49 -11.77
N ALA A 293 -8.05 16.63 -12.86
CA ALA A 293 -6.96 17.59 -12.95
C ALA A 293 -7.42 19.04 -13.17
N ILE A 294 -8.70 19.27 -13.48
CA ILE A 294 -9.24 20.60 -13.77
C ILE A 294 -9.86 21.19 -12.51
N LYS A 295 -9.34 22.35 -12.10
CA LYS A 295 -9.92 23.12 -10.99
C LYS A 295 -11.20 23.83 -11.43
N ARG A 296 -12.09 24.07 -10.47
CA ARG A 296 -13.27 24.91 -10.68
C ARG A 296 -12.84 26.29 -11.21
N PRO A 297 -13.33 26.73 -12.38
CA PRO A 297 -12.91 28.02 -12.93
C PRO A 297 -13.45 29.20 -12.11
N GLU A 298 -12.61 30.22 -11.93
CA GLU A 298 -12.97 31.46 -11.21
C GLU A 298 -13.52 32.55 -12.15
N GLU A 299 -13.10 32.54 -13.43
CA GLU A 299 -13.43 33.59 -14.40
C GLU A 299 -14.73 33.34 -15.17
N ASP A 300 -15.11 32.07 -15.36
CA ASP A 300 -16.37 31.69 -16.00
C ASP A 300 -17.54 31.90 -15.02
N ILE A 301 -18.67 32.41 -15.50
CA ILE A 301 -19.85 32.76 -14.69
C ILE A 301 -21.12 32.06 -15.16
N LEU A 302 -21.19 31.63 -16.42
CA LEU A 302 -22.40 31.04 -16.99
C LEU A 302 -22.50 29.54 -16.65
N PHE A 303 -23.46 29.22 -15.79
CA PHE A 303 -23.92 27.85 -15.48
C PHE A 303 -22.80 26.87 -15.10
N LEU A 304 -21.91 27.25 -14.20
CA LEU A 304 -20.93 26.30 -13.64
C LEU A 304 -21.65 25.23 -12.81
N GLU A 305 -21.32 23.97 -13.05
CA GLU A 305 -21.87 22.83 -12.32
C GLU A 305 -20.93 22.43 -11.18
N ASP A 306 -21.05 23.09 -10.02
CA ASP A 306 -20.15 22.91 -8.86
C ASP A 306 -20.01 21.43 -8.41
N PHE A 307 -21.07 20.65 -8.56
CA PHE A 307 -21.08 19.21 -8.27
C PHE A 307 -20.00 18.45 -9.04
N VAL A 308 -19.71 18.81 -10.30
CA VAL A 308 -18.72 18.13 -11.15
C VAL A 308 -17.32 18.19 -10.53
N TYR A 309 -16.97 19.35 -9.98
CA TYR A 309 -15.64 19.63 -9.42
C TYR A 309 -15.48 19.14 -7.98
N THR A 310 -16.59 19.05 -7.24
CA THR A 310 -16.60 18.66 -5.83
C THR A 310 -16.67 17.15 -5.68
N THR A 311 -17.71 16.48 -6.20
CA THR A 311 -17.90 15.03 -6.01
C THR A 311 -18.12 14.25 -7.29
N GLY A 312 -18.78 14.82 -8.31
CA GLY A 312 -19.22 14.08 -9.50
C GLY A 312 -18.11 13.33 -10.24
N LEU A 313 -16.99 13.98 -10.56
CA LEU A 313 -15.86 13.29 -11.19
C LEU A 313 -15.20 12.24 -10.28
N ARG A 314 -15.18 12.48 -8.97
CA ARG A 314 -14.65 11.53 -7.98
C ARG A 314 -15.55 10.29 -7.87
N GLU A 315 -16.87 10.46 -7.95
CA GLU A 315 -17.83 9.36 -7.98
C GLU A 315 -17.63 8.49 -9.22
N GLU A 316 -17.55 9.11 -10.41
CA GLU A 316 -17.32 8.40 -11.66
C GLU A 316 -15.98 7.64 -11.65
N TYR A 317 -14.90 8.29 -11.17
CA TYR A 317 -13.60 7.63 -10.99
C TYR A 317 -13.66 6.46 -10.00
N ALA A 318 -14.24 6.68 -8.82
CA ALA A 318 -14.32 5.68 -7.76
C ALA A 318 -15.08 4.42 -8.20
N ILE A 319 -16.11 4.55 -9.04
CA ILE A 319 -16.84 3.39 -9.57
C ILE A 319 -16.03 2.69 -10.66
N ALA A 320 -15.55 3.44 -11.66
CA ALA A 320 -14.91 2.86 -12.84
C ALA A 320 -13.54 2.24 -12.51
N ALA A 321 -12.75 2.87 -11.64
CA ALA A 321 -11.41 2.41 -11.27
C ALA A 321 -11.40 1.05 -10.54
N ASN A 322 -12.52 0.63 -9.94
CA ASN A 322 -12.64 -0.69 -9.32
C ASN A 322 -12.40 -1.84 -10.32
N TYR A 323 -12.76 -1.58 -11.58
CA TYR A 323 -12.65 -2.52 -12.68
C TYR A 323 -11.37 -2.34 -13.50
N ALA A 324 -10.50 -1.41 -13.10
CA ALA A 324 -9.20 -1.23 -13.74
C ALA A 324 -8.34 -2.48 -13.56
N ARG A 325 -7.60 -2.85 -14.60
CA ARG A 325 -6.59 -3.91 -14.54
C ARG A 325 -5.34 -3.47 -13.79
N ASP A 326 -5.02 -2.18 -13.86
CA ASP A 326 -3.91 -1.57 -13.12
C ASP A 326 -4.23 -1.53 -11.62
N PRO A 327 -3.49 -2.26 -10.77
CA PRO A 327 -3.73 -2.31 -9.34
C PRO A 327 -3.54 -0.94 -8.67
N VAL A 328 -2.65 -0.08 -9.17
CA VAL A 328 -2.44 1.27 -8.60
C VAL A 328 -3.63 2.17 -8.88
N ARG A 329 -4.16 2.11 -10.10
CA ARG A 329 -5.40 2.83 -10.45
C ARG A 329 -6.58 2.32 -9.63
N LYS A 330 -6.69 1.01 -9.43
CA LYS A 330 -7.71 0.43 -8.55
C LYS A 330 -7.55 0.90 -7.11
N ASP A 331 -6.32 1.02 -6.63
CA ASP A 331 -5.98 1.54 -5.31
C ASP A 331 -6.41 3.00 -5.11
N ARG A 332 -6.14 3.85 -6.11
CA ARG A 332 -6.60 5.25 -6.14
C ARG A 332 -8.12 5.34 -6.19
N GLY A 333 -8.76 4.43 -6.92
CA GLY A 333 -10.21 4.26 -6.93
C GLY A 333 -10.76 3.97 -5.54
N PHE A 334 -10.15 3.02 -4.82
CA PHE A 334 -10.46 2.73 -3.43
C PHE A 334 -10.28 3.97 -2.53
N ALA A 335 -9.13 4.65 -2.60
CA ALA A 335 -8.85 5.82 -1.76
C ALA A 335 -9.89 6.93 -1.97
N THR A 336 -10.25 7.19 -3.23
CA THR A 336 -11.30 8.16 -3.59
C THR A 336 -12.67 7.73 -3.05
N CYS A 337 -13.01 6.45 -3.19
CA CYS A 337 -14.26 5.89 -2.65
C CYS A 337 -14.32 5.98 -1.12
N ASN A 338 -13.23 5.63 -0.44
CA ASN A 338 -13.12 5.65 1.02
C ASN A 338 -13.19 7.08 1.57
N TRP A 339 -12.58 8.05 0.88
CA TRP A 339 -12.73 9.47 1.22
C TRP A 339 -14.17 9.95 1.05
N LEU A 340 -14.81 9.69 -0.10
CA LEU A 340 -16.22 10.05 -0.31
C LEU A 340 -17.15 9.47 0.75
N ALA A 341 -16.84 8.28 1.27
CA ALA A 341 -17.62 7.59 2.29
C ALA A 341 -17.42 8.12 3.73
N LEU A 342 -16.28 8.75 4.02
CA LEU A 342 -15.85 9.10 5.38
C LEU A 342 -15.66 10.61 5.61
N ASP A 343 -15.49 11.43 4.58
CA ASP A 343 -15.32 12.87 4.73
C ASP A 343 -16.66 13.56 5.06
N ARG A 344 -16.65 14.38 6.12
CA ARG A 344 -17.85 15.06 6.64
C ARG A 344 -18.39 16.14 5.70
N SER A 345 -17.55 16.73 4.86
CA SER A 345 -17.94 17.80 3.94
C SER A 345 -18.81 17.30 2.77
N ILE A 346 -18.83 15.98 2.54
CA ILE A 346 -19.56 15.34 1.45
C ILE A 346 -21.03 15.20 1.80
N GLY A 347 -21.94 15.54 0.89
CA GLY A 347 -23.39 15.36 1.10
C GLY A 347 -23.82 13.89 1.16
N ASP A 348 -25.01 13.63 1.73
CA ASP A 348 -25.49 12.27 1.99
C ASP A 348 -25.61 11.40 0.72
N GLY A 349 -26.03 11.97 -0.40
CA GLY A 349 -26.18 11.24 -1.67
C GLY A 349 -24.87 10.59 -2.16
N PRO A 350 -23.83 11.39 -2.48
CA PRO A 350 -22.51 10.87 -2.85
C PRO A 350 -21.90 9.94 -1.79
N ARG A 351 -22.10 10.26 -0.51
CA ARG A 351 -21.56 9.47 0.61
C ARG A 351 -22.17 8.07 0.66
N GLU A 352 -23.49 7.94 0.54
CA GLU A 352 -24.15 6.63 0.55
C GLU A 352 -23.85 5.81 -0.71
N LEU A 353 -23.68 6.48 -1.86
CA LEU A 353 -23.19 5.82 -3.07
C LEU A 353 -21.78 5.25 -2.87
N ALA A 354 -20.86 6.02 -2.29
CA ALA A 354 -19.50 5.57 -2.00
C ALA A 354 -19.47 4.43 -0.97
N ARG A 355 -20.24 4.54 0.12
CA ARG A 355 -20.41 3.47 1.12
C ARG A 355 -20.92 2.18 0.49
N SER A 356 -21.84 2.27 -0.47
CA SER A 356 -22.33 1.09 -1.22
C SER A 356 -21.26 0.48 -2.11
N ASN A 357 -20.40 1.32 -2.72
CA ASN A 357 -19.34 0.88 -3.63
C ASN A 357 -18.09 0.31 -2.92
N LEU A 358 -17.84 0.67 -1.65
CA LEU A 358 -16.72 0.13 -0.88
C LEU A 358 -16.71 -1.42 -0.82
N LEU A 359 -17.88 -2.06 -0.86
CA LEU A 359 -18.02 -3.52 -0.89
C LEU A 359 -17.30 -4.18 -2.09
N PHE A 360 -17.19 -3.47 -3.21
CA PHE A 360 -16.48 -3.98 -4.40
C PHE A 360 -14.96 -3.93 -4.23
N TYR A 361 -14.47 -3.03 -3.38
CA TYR A 361 -13.06 -2.90 -3.04
C TYR A 361 -12.61 -3.76 -1.85
N LEU A 362 -13.55 -4.40 -1.14
CA LEU A 362 -13.22 -5.26 0.00
C LEU A 362 -12.24 -6.37 -0.37
N GLN A 363 -11.17 -6.45 0.41
CA GLN A 363 -10.13 -7.47 0.36
C GLN A 363 -10.17 -8.33 1.63
N SER A 364 -9.62 -9.55 1.55
CA SER A 364 -9.50 -10.40 2.73
C SER A 364 -8.42 -9.87 3.68
N ALA A 365 -8.52 -10.23 4.95
CA ALA A 365 -7.50 -9.93 5.97
C ALA A 365 -6.14 -10.45 5.51
N LYS A 366 -6.07 -11.63 4.89
CA LYS A 366 -4.84 -12.19 4.30
C LYS A 366 -4.23 -11.35 3.19
N THR A 367 -5.05 -10.69 2.37
CA THR A 367 -4.56 -9.82 1.29
C THR A 367 -4.02 -8.51 1.86
N THR A 368 -4.69 -7.99 2.89
CA THR A 368 -4.37 -6.69 3.48
C THR A 368 -3.26 -6.78 4.52
N MET A 369 -3.10 -7.94 5.15
CA MET A 369 -2.12 -8.28 6.17
C MET A 369 -1.58 -9.70 5.85
N PRO A 370 -0.53 -9.82 5.03
CA PRO A 370 0.01 -11.11 4.57
C PRO A 370 0.38 -12.10 5.67
N SER A 371 0.79 -11.64 6.85
CA SER A 371 1.05 -12.48 8.02
C SER A 371 -0.22 -13.11 8.62
N PHE A 372 -1.40 -12.56 8.31
CA PHE A 372 -2.67 -13.02 8.88
C PHE A 372 -2.86 -14.52 8.63
N SER A 373 -3.13 -15.27 9.70
CA SER A 373 -3.47 -16.69 9.62
C SER A 373 -4.53 -16.99 10.65
N ALA A 374 -5.53 -17.79 10.29
CA ALA A 374 -6.63 -18.11 11.19
C ALA A 374 -6.92 -19.60 11.20
N ARG A 375 -7.44 -20.07 12.33
CA ARG A 375 -7.85 -21.46 12.53
C ARG A 375 -9.16 -21.54 13.31
N PRO A 376 -9.98 -22.59 13.11
CA PRO A 376 -11.11 -22.85 13.97
C PRO A 376 -10.66 -23.07 15.41
N ILE A 377 -11.44 -22.59 16.37
CA ILE A 377 -11.21 -22.89 17.79
C ILE A 377 -11.59 -24.36 17.99
N GLY A 378 -10.65 -25.16 18.49
CA GLY A 378 -10.84 -26.60 18.75
C GLY A 378 -11.79 -26.92 19.92
N PHE A 379 -12.92 -26.22 19.99
CA PHE A 379 -13.94 -26.35 21.02
C PHE A 379 -15.15 -27.14 20.48
N THR A 380 -15.63 -28.08 21.29
CA THR A 380 -16.83 -28.86 20.98
C THR A 380 -18.00 -28.32 21.80
N PRO A 381 -19.06 -27.78 21.17
CA PRO A 381 -20.23 -27.31 21.90
C PRO A 381 -20.99 -28.47 22.55
N PRO A 382 -21.75 -28.23 23.63
CA PRO A 382 -22.68 -29.21 24.17
C PRO A 382 -23.71 -29.67 23.14
N ASP A 383 -24.28 -30.87 23.34
CA ASP A 383 -25.33 -31.41 22.45
C ASP A 383 -26.49 -30.40 22.29
N GLY A 384 -26.93 -30.23 21.05
CA GLY A 384 -27.99 -29.29 20.68
C GLY A 384 -27.59 -27.81 20.65
N HIS A 385 -26.33 -27.48 20.98
CA HIS A 385 -25.80 -26.11 20.91
C HIS A 385 -24.81 -25.94 19.74
N ARG A 386 -24.65 -24.70 19.28
CA ARG A 386 -23.67 -24.30 18.27
C ARG A 386 -22.83 -23.14 18.79
N PRO A 387 -21.55 -23.05 18.44
CA PRO A 387 -20.70 -21.97 18.90
C PRO A 387 -21.06 -20.68 18.14
N SER A 388 -20.96 -19.54 18.82
CA SER A 388 -21.14 -18.21 18.23
C SER A 388 -19.86 -17.37 18.39
N SER A 389 -19.94 -16.05 18.30
CA SER A 389 -18.76 -15.18 18.23
C SER A 389 -17.90 -15.22 19.51
N PRO A 390 -16.66 -15.74 19.43
CA PRO A 390 -15.76 -15.87 20.58
C PRO A 390 -15.04 -14.56 20.91
N SER A 391 -14.74 -14.33 22.18
CA SER A 391 -13.93 -13.17 22.63
C SER A 391 -12.66 -13.63 23.34
N VAL A 392 -11.49 -13.23 22.84
CA VAL A 392 -10.17 -13.56 23.38
C VAL A 392 -9.57 -12.39 24.17
N THR A 393 -8.88 -12.67 25.28
CA THR A 393 -8.00 -11.73 25.99
C THR A 393 -6.76 -12.45 26.55
N ARG A 394 -5.81 -11.68 27.07
CA ARG A 394 -4.66 -12.17 27.81
C ARG A 394 -4.78 -11.83 29.30
N LEU A 395 -4.40 -12.77 30.17
CA LEU A 395 -4.21 -12.55 31.61
C LEU A 395 -2.81 -13.03 32.02
N GLY A 396 -1.88 -12.10 32.21
CA GLY A 396 -0.46 -12.42 32.35
C GLY A 396 0.07 -13.08 31.07
N ALA A 397 0.71 -14.25 31.15
CA ALA A 397 1.14 -15.00 29.96
C ALA A 397 0.04 -15.93 29.38
N ARG A 398 -1.13 -16.02 30.02
CA ARG A 398 -2.20 -16.97 29.64
C ARG A 398 -3.11 -16.35 28.59
N ILE A 399 -3.38 -17.09 27.52
CA ILE A 399 -4.42 -16.75 26.55
C ILE A 399 -5.74 -17.37 27.05
N VAL A 400 -6.76 -16.54 27.19
CA VAL A 400 -8.09 -16.98 27.62
C VAL A 400 -9.14 -16.47 26.65
N LEU A 401 -10.16 -17.28 26.42
CA LEU A 401 -11.21 -17.01 25.45
C LEU A 401 -12.56 -17.35 26.05
N VAL A 402 -13.55 -16.49 25.90
CA VAL A 402 -14.94 -16.85 26.18
C VAL A 402 -15.60 -17.29 24.87
N GLN A 403 -16.12 -18.51 24.89
CA GLN A 403 -16.84 -19.13 23.78
C GLN A 403 -18.33 -19.23 24.14
N PRO A 404 -19.18 -18.35 23.58
CA PRO A 404 -20.62 -18.48 23.71
C PRO A 404 -21.15 -19.58 22.80
N THR A 405 -22.25 -20.18 23.19
CA THR A 405 -22.98 -21.21 22.43
C THR A 405 -24.48 -20.96 22.53
N VAL A 406 -25.22 -21.27 21.45
CA VAL A 406 -26.67 -21.05 21.34
C VAL A 406 -27.38 -22.30 20.84
N ASN A 407 -28.63 -22.51 21.26
CA ASN A 407 -29.45 -23.67 20.90
C ASN A 407 -30.47 -23.41 19.76
N CYS A 408 -30.40 -22.25 19.09
CA CYS A 408 -31.31 -21.85 18.01
C CYS A 408 -30.59 -21.52 16.70
N THR A 409 -31.26 -21.70 15.57
CA THR A 409 -30.80 -21.25 14.24
C THR A 409 -31.62 -20.06 13.74
N LEU A 410 -31.08 -19.14 12.95
CA LEU A 410 -31.87 -18.05 12.36
C LEU A 410 -32.64 -18.53 11.11
N LYS A 411 -33.95 -18.27 11.03
CA LYS A 411 -34.80 -18.45 9.83
C LYS A 411 -34.43 -17.42 8.75
N GLU A 412 -34.86 -17.64 7.51
CA GLU A 412 -34.67 -16.69 6.40
C GLU A 412 -35.28 -15.30 6.66
N ASP A 413 -36.26 -15.19 7.58
CA ASP A 413 -36.87 -13.93 8.01
C ASP A 413 -36.18 -13.29 9.24
N GLY A 414 -35.06 -13.87 9.69
CA GLY A 414 -34.28 -13.39 10.84
C GLY A 414 -34.81 -13.80 12.22
N ARG A 415 -35.86 -14.63 12.32
CA ARG A 415 -36.38 -15.12 13.61
C ARG A 415 -35.61 -16.36 14.10
N PRO A 416 -35.49 -16.59 15.43
CA PRO A 416 -34.93 -17.82 15.95
C PRO A 416 -35.83 -19.02 15.59
N ASP A 417 -35.21 -20.09 15.11
CA ASP A 417 -35.75 -21.42 14.89
C ASP A 417 -35.17 -22.33 15.97
N THR A 418 -36.01 -22.72 16.93
CA THR A 418 -35.64 -23.63 18.00
C THR A 418 -36.23 -25.01 17.73
N PRO A 419 -35.51 -26.11 18.05
CA PRO A 419 -36.12 -27.42 18.10
C PRO A 419 -37.27 -27.42 19.11
N GLU A 420 -38.46 -27.89 18.71
CA GLU A 420 -39.61 -28.14 19.58
C GLU A 420 -40.17 -26.92 20.37
N GLU A 421 -40.06 -25.69 19.86
CA GLU A 421 -40.51 -24.46 20.55
C GLU A 421 -39.80 -24.20 21.91
N ALA A 422 -38.64 -24.83 22.14
CA ALA A 422 -37.83 -24.56 23.32
C ALA A 422 -37.36 -23.09 23.35
N PRO A 423 -37.24 -22.45 24.53
CA PRO A 423 -36.71 -21.09 24.64
C PRO A 423 -35.24 -21.04 24.18
N SER A 424 -34.86 -19.93 23.55
CA SER A 424 -33.47 -19.66 23.17
C SER A 424 -32.60 -19.60 24.44
N GLN A 425 -31.56 -20.42 24.49
CA GLN A 425 -30.64 -20.53 25.62
C GLN A 425 -29.22 -20.25 25.13
N THR A 426 -28.53 -19.36 25.84
CA THR A 426 -27.11 -19.05 25.59
C THR A 426 -26.28 -19.59 26.75
N ARG A 427 -25.25 -20.37 26.45
CA ARG A 427 -24.28 -20.90 27.44
C ARG A 427 -22.88 -20.42 27.09
N ASN A 428 -22.13 -19.97 28.09
CA ASN A 428 -20.83 -19.34 27.91
C ASN A 428 -19.73 -20.19 28.54
N PHE A 429 -18.61 -20.39 27.85
CA PHE A 429 -17.50 -21.22 28.31
C PHE A 429 -16.20 -20.43 28.35
N LEU A 430 -15.45 -20.51 29.45
CA LEU A 430 -14.07 -20.01 29.53
C LEU A 430 -13.14 -21.11 29.01
N VAL A 431 -12.43 -20.79 27.94
CA VAL A 431 -11.50 -21.67 27.22
C VAL A 431 -10.08 -21.16 27.45
N HIS A 432 -9.19 -22.04 27.91
CA HIS A 432 -7.77 -21.74 28.04
C HIS A 432 -7.02 -22.25 26.82
N LEU A 433 -6.19 -21.38 26.23
CA LEU A 433 -5.36 -21.70 25.08
C LEU A 433 -3.87 -21.62 25.49
N ASP A 434 -3.04 -22.50 24.93
CA ASP A 434 -1.59 -22.33 24.97
C ASP A 434 -1.09 -21.34 23.90
N ALA A 435 0.22 -21.08 23.88
CA ALA A 435 0.85 -20.17 22.92
C ALA A 435 0.71 -20.64 21.45
N ASP A 436 0.47 -21.92 21.21
CA ASP A 436 0.21 -22.47 19.87
C ASP A 436 -1.28 -22.46 19.51
N LEU A 437 -2.13 -21.83 20.35
CA LEU A 437 -3.58 -21.71 20.22
C LEU A 437 -4.33 -23.04 20.31
N VAL A 438 -3.77 -24.01 21.02
CA VAL A 438 -4.43 -25.30 21.30
C VAL A 438 -5.25 -25.19 22.58
N VAL A 439 -6.47 -25.74 22.56
CA VAL A 439 -7.37 -25.78 23.71
C VAL A 439 -6.83 -26.70 24.80
N GLN A 440 -6.57 -26.13 25.98
CA GLN A 440 -6.09 -26.84 27.16
C GLN A 440 -7.24 -27.25 28.09
N SER A 441 -8.24 -26.38 28.24
CA SER A 441 -9.46 -26.67 29.00
C SER A 441 -10.61 -25.78 28.53
N ALA A 442 -11.84 -26.23 28.78
CA ALA A 442 -13.06 -25.47 28.56
C ALA A 442 -14.03 -25.72 29.72
N THR A 443 -14.44 -24.65 30.40
CA THR A 443 -15.26 -24.72 31.61
C THR A 443 -16.42 -23.73 31.50
N GLU A 444 -17.64 -24.16 31.83
CA GLU A 444 -18.83 -23.32 31.74
C GLU A 444 -18.79 -22.15 32.74
N ILE A 445 -19.32 -20.99 32.33
CA ILE A 445 -19.50 -19.78 33.14
C ILE A 445 -20.99 -19.61 33.44
N LEU A 446 -21.34 -19.64 34.73
CA LEU A 446 -22.70 -19.49 35.23
C LEU A 446 -23.06 -18.01 35.47
N ALA A 447 -24.33 -17.67 35.22
CA ALA A 447 -24.92 -16.37 35.55
C ALA A 447 -24.87 -16.09 37.06
N PRO A 448 -24.81 -14.82 37.52
CA PRO A 448 -24.69 -14.48 38.93
C PRO A 448 -25.72 -15.16 39.84
N ALA A 449 -25.28 -15.69 40.98
CA ALA A 449 -26.13 -16.46 41.90
C ALA A 449 -27.24 -15.63 42.55
N ASP A 450 -27.09 -14.31 42.59
CA ASP A 450 -28.04 -13.33 43.10
C ASP A 450 -28.88 -12.66 42.00
N LEU A 451 -28.78 -13.12 40.75
CA LEU A 451 -29.63 -12.69 39.65
C LEU A 451 -31.07 -13.18 39.89
N ALA A 452 -32.03 -12.25 39.94
CA ALA A 452 -33.43 -12.59 40.16
C ALA A 452 -33.96 -13.54 39.08
N GLU A 453 -34.75 -14.56 39.47
CA GLU A 453 -35.45 -15.43 38.52
C GLU A 453 -36.32 -14.58 37.59
N ALA A 454 -36.02 -14.61 36.29
CA ALA A 454 -36.75 -13.85 35.29
C ALA A 454 -38.24 -14.24 35.32
N ALA A 455 -39.10 -13.24 35.49
CA ALA A 455 -40.54 -13.42 35.38
C ALA A 455 -40.88 -13.71 33.91
N ASP A 456 -41.27 -14.95 33.64
CA ASP A 456 -41.71 -15.49 32.35
C ASP A 456 -40.64 -15.70 31.24
N ARG A 457 -40.24 -16.99 31.13
CA ARG A 457 -39.95 -17.75 29.89
C ARG A 457 -38.65 -17.58 29.11
N ALA A 458 -37.64 -16.85 29.57
CA ALA A 458 -36.28 -16.99 29.06
C ALA A 458 -35.29 -17.04 30.22
N GLU A 459 -34.44 -18.07 30.27
CA GLU A 459 -33.28 -18.02 31.17
C GLU A 459 -32.47 -16.75 30.86
N PRO A 460 -31.89 -16.07 31.87
CA PRO A 460 -31.11 -14.88 31.65
C PRO A 460 -29.81 -15.19 30.90
N GLY A 461 -29.89 -15.17 29.56
CA GLY A 461 -28.74 -15.30 28.69
C GLY A 461 -27.91 -14.02 28.68
N PHE A 462 -26.60 -14.15 28.91
CA PHE A 462 -25.61 -13.11 28.62
C PHE A 462 -25.07 -13.33 27.20
N GLU A 463 -25.37 -12.38 26.32
CA GLU A 463 -24.97 -12.40 24.90
C GLU A 463 -23.86 -11.36 24.63
N ALA A 464 -23.25 -11.43 23.44
CA ALA A 464 -22.23 -10.49 22.97
C ALA A 464 -21.09 -10.26 23.99
N ILE A 465 -20.66 -11.34 24.65
CA ILE A 465 -19.62 -11.29 25.69
C ILE A 465 -18.29 -10.80 25.11
N ARG A 466 -17.71 -9.78 25.74
CA ARG A 466 -16.33 -9.35 25.56
C ARG A 466 -15.55 -9.53 26.85
N VAL A 467 -14.55 -10.40 26.81
CA VAL A 467 -13.68 -10.67 27.97
C VAL A 467 -12.46 -9.76 27.94
N PHE A 468 -12.02 -9.29 29.11
CA PHE A 468 -10.83 -8.46 29.28
C PHE A 468 -10.22 -8.66 30.67
N ALA A 469 -8.95 -8.29 30.83
CA ALA A 469 -8.27 -8.32 32.12
C ALA A 469 -8.28 -6.92 32.76
N TRP A 470 -8.68 -6.83 34.02
CA TRP A 470 -8.62 -5.60 34.80
C TRP A 470 -8.27 -5.93 36.26
N ARG A 471 -7.24 -5.27 36.80
CA ARG A 471 -6.68 -5.50 38.15
C ARG A 471 -6.30 -6.96 38.38
N GLU A 472 -5.61 -7.56 37.42
CA GLU A 472 -5.17 -8.97 37.44
C GLU A 472 -6.32 -9.99 37.57
N GLN A 473 -7.54 -9.61 37.18
CA GLN A 473 -8.73 -10.46 37.22
C GLN A 473 -9.44 -10.46 35.87
N LEU A 474 -10.20 -11.52 35.59
CA LEU A 474 -11.02 -11.62 34.39
C LEU A 474 -12.36 -10.92 34.59
N TRP A 475 -12.67 -10.03 33.66
CA TRP A 475 -13.92 -9.30 33.60
C TRP A 475 -14.56 -9.50 32.24
N THR A 476 -15.87 -9.32 32.19
CA THR A 476 -16.65 -9.36 30.96
C THR A 476 -17.59 -8.17 30.92
N VAL A 477 -17.78 -7.62 29.72
CA VAL A 477 -18.99 -6.85 29.39
C VAL A 477 -19.85 -7.71 28.48
N ALA A 478 -21.12 -7.83 28.83
CA ALA A 478 -22.10 -8.66 28.15
C ALA A 478 -23.39 -7.87 27.98
N CYS A 479 -24.33 -8.44 27.24
CA CYS A 479 -25.62 -7.82 26.97
C CYS A 479 -26.72 -8.77 27.46
N SER A 480 -27.64 -8.27 28.30
CA SER A 480 -28.73 -9.08 28.85
C SER A 480 -30.08 -8.50 28.48
N ARG A 481 -30.95 -9.32 27.87
CA ARG A 481 -32.32 -8.94 27.52
C ARG A 481 -33.34 -9.24 28.62
N ALA A 482 -32.96 -10.04 29.62
CA ALA A 482 -33.87 -10.54 30.65
C ALA A 482 -34.15 -9.54 31.78
N LEU A 483 -33.45 -8.39 31.79
CA LEU A 483 -33.50 -7.40 32.87
C LEU A 483 -34.59 -6.34 32.67
N THR A 484 -35.17 -6.24 31.47
CA THR A 484 -36.22 -5.27 31.15
C THR A 484 -37.47 -5.94 30.59
N ALA A 485 -38.64 -5.41 30.93
CA ALA A 485 -39.94 -5.93 30.45
C ALA A 485 -40.12 -5.80 28.93
N ASP A 486 -39.36 -4.91 28.28
CA ASP A 486 -39.41 -4.66 26.84
C ASP A 486 -38.35 -5.48 26.05
N SER A 487 -37.62 -6.40 26.71
CA SER A 487 -36.53 -7.21 26.13
C SER A 487 -35.40 -6.38 25.49
N TRP A 488 -35.17 -5.17 26.00
CA TRP A 488 -34.06 -4.30 25.64
C TRP A 488 -32.73 -4.88 26.16
N CYS A 489 -31.64 -4.76 25.42
CA CYS A 489 -30.37 -5.41 25.74
C CYS A 489 -29.51 -4.49 26.62
N GLU A 490 -29.52 -4.70 27.92
CA GLU A 490 -28.75 -3.87 28.84
C GLU A 490 -27.28 -4.32 28.93
N PRO A 491 -26.31 -3.40 28.85
CA PRO A 491 -24.90 -3.72 29.06
C PRO A 491 -24.64 -4.05 30.53
N VAL A 492 -24.10 -5.23 30.78
CA VAL A 492 -23.75 -5.74 32.11
C VAL A 492 -22.25 -5.96 32.18
N ILE A 493 -21.62 -5.44 33.22
CA ILE A 493 -20.25 -5.80 33.58
C ILE A 493 -20.29 -6.84 34.70
N ALA A 494 -19.44 -7.87 34.62
CA ALA A 494 -19.27 -8.87 35.67
C ALA A 494 -17.82 -9.36 35.74
N ARG A 495 -17.37 -9.75 36.94
CA ARG A 495 -16.12 -10.46 37.15
C ARG A 495 -16.33 -11.96 37.01
N ILE A 496 -15.45 -12.65 36.30
CA ILE A 496 -15.45 -14.11 36.20
C ILE A 496 -14.56 -14.65 37.33
N ASP A 497 -15.14 -15.40 38.27
CA ASP A 497 -14.37 -16.09 39.30
C ASP A 497 -13.86 -17.44 38.78
N ASP A 498 -12.60 -17.46 38.34
CA ASP A 498 -11.91 -18.62 37.77
C ASP A 498 -11.14 -19.45 38.83
N ARG A 499 -11.42 -19.23 40.13
CA ARG A 499 -10.70 -19.90 41.23
C ARG A 499 -11.28 -21.26 41.55
N GLY A 500 -10.72 -22.30 40.94
CA GLY A 500 -11.00 -23.71 41.28
C GLY A 500 -11.36 -24.57 40.06
N PRO A 501 -11.70 -25.86 40.26
CA PRO A 501 -11.96 -26.80 39.16
C PRO A 501 -13.42 -26.83 38.68
N GLY A 502 -14.32 -26.05 39.27
CA GLY A 502 -15.77 -26.11 39.02
C GLY A 502 -16.23 -25.27 37.83
N PRO A 503 -17.52 -25.29 37.46
CA PRO A 503 -18.05 -24.24 36.61
C PRO A 503 -17.76 -22.88 37.24
N TYR A 504 -17.29 -21.94 36.44
CA TYR A 504 -16.93 -20.60 36.88
C TYR A 504 -18.19 -19.77 37.09
N GLN A 505 -18.10 -18.77 37.96
CA GLN A 505 -19.26 -18.00 38.38
C GLN A 505 -19.06 -16.52 38.06
N MET A 506 -20.04 -15.88 37.42
CA MET A 506 -20.07 -14.42 37.34
C MET A 506 -20.39 -13.85 38.73
N THR A 507 -19.58 -12.89 39.16
CA THR A 507 -19.65 -12.23 40.47
C THR A 507 -19.37 -10.73 40.30
N ASP A 508 -19.61 -9.93 41.34
CA ASP A 508 -19.31 -8.48 41.32
C ASP A 508 -19.85 -7.79 40.04
N TRP A 509 -21.14 -8.01 39.78
CA TRP A 509 -21.80 -7.60 38.55
C TRP A 509 -22.69 -6.39 38.76
N ARG A 510 -22.87 -5.58 37.71
CA ARG A 510 -23.78 -4.42 37.69
C ARG A 510 -24.21 -4.08 36.27
N VAL A 511 -25.39 -3.47 36.16
CA VAL A 511 -25.88 -2.89 34.91
C VAL A 511 -25.22 -1.53 34.70
N LEU A 512 -24.71 -1.26 33.50
CA LEU A 512 -24.19 0.04 33.13
C LEU A 512 -25.35 0.88 32.58
N HIS A 513 -25.77 1.92 33.32
CA HIS A 513 -26.88 2.80 32.91
C HIS A 513 -26.35 4.07 32.24
N PRO A 514 -26.26 4.15 30.90
CA PRO A 514 -25.90 5.40 30.24
C PRO A 514 -26.97 6.47 30.48
N LEU A 515 -26.56 7.68 30.87
CA LEU A 515 -27.44 8.85 30.91
C LEU A 515 -27.72 9.34 29.48
N GLY A 516 -28.99 9.34 29.03
CA GLY A 516 -29.41 9.96 27.76
C GLY A 516 -30.01 8.99 26.72
N THR A 517 -29.92 9.33 25.43
CA THR A 517 -30.48 8.56 24.31
C THR A 517 -29.96 7.13 24.35
N LYS A 518 -30.88 6.15 24.30
CA LYS A 518 -30.59 4.70 24.23
C LYS A 518 -29.48 4.45 23.19
N LEU A 519 -28.26 4.21 23.67
CA LEU A 519 -27.10 3.88 22.85
C LEU A 519 -27.33 2.53 22.18
N LEU A 520 -26.83 2.34 20.96
CA LEU A 520 -26.91 1.05 20.26
C LEU A 520 -26.27 -0.05 21.11
N ASP A 521 -27.09 -1.06 21.41
CA ASP A 521 -27.07 -1.86 22.65
C ASP A 521 -25.85 -2.77 22.89
N THR A 522 -25.00 -3.03 21.89
CA THR A 522 -23.91 -4.03 22.00
C THR A 522 -22.52 -3.50 21.65
N SER A 523 -22.36 -2.18 21.45
CA SER A 523 -21.11 -1.59 20.93
C SER A 523 -20.11 -1.09 21.98
N TRP A 524 -20.25 -1.50 23.24
CA TRP A 524 -19.39 -1.08 24.35
C TRP A 524 -18.05 -1.81 24.35
N MET A 525 -16.99 -1.12 23.97
CA MET A 525 -15.65 -1.69 23.81
C MET A 525 -14.81 -1.38 25.06
N PRO A 526 -14.44 -2.40 25.86
CA PRO A 526 -13.64 -2.19 27.05
C PRO A 526 -12.29 -1.53 26.75
N LEU A 527 -11.88 -0.62 27.63
CA LEU A 527 -10.61 0.08 27.62
C LEU A 527 -10.03 0.09 29.03
N VAL A 528 -8.94 -0.64 29.25
CA VAL A 528 -8.24 -0.63 30.54
C VAL A 528 -7.02 0.26 30.44
N LYS A 529 -7.09 1.42 31.08
CA LYS A 529 -5.98 2.37 31.18
C LYS A 529 -5.00 1.92 32.27
N PRO A 530 -3.71 1.74 31.96
CA PRO A 530 -2.71 1.36 32.96
C PRO A 530 -2.56 2.47 34.00
N ALA A 531 -2.09 2.10 35.21
CA ALA A 531 -1.69 3.08 36.22
C ALA A 531 -0.52 3.93 35.68
N GLY A 532 -0.55 5.24 35.93
CA GLY A 532 0.36 6.20 35.32
C GLY A 532 0.62 7.41 36.23
N ILE A 533 1.24 8.46 35.68
CA ILE A 533 1.59 9.68 36.43
C ILE A 533 0.34 10.35 37.04
N ASP A 534 -0.80 10.28 36.33
CA ASP A 534 -2.04 10.95 36.72
C ASP A 534 -3.02 10.04 37.51
N ALA A 535 -2.70 8.77 37.71
CA ALA A 535 -3.58 7.82 38.40
C ALA A 535 -2.82 6.69 39.11
N ASP A 536 -3.06 6.56 40.42
CA ASP A 536 -2.42 5.55 41.29
C ASP A 536 -2.86 4.09 41.01
N SER A 537 -3.89 3.88 40.18
CA SER A 537 -4.43 2.54 39.85
C SER A 537 -5.02 2.49 38.45
N GLU A 538 -5.12 1.28 37.88
CA GLU A 538 -5.78 1.05 36.59
C GLU A 538 -7.23 1.58 36.58
N GLN A 539 -7.59 2.25 35.49
CA GLN A 539 -8.93 2.79 35.27
C GLN A 539 -9.63 2.04 34.12
N LEU A 540 -10.84 1.57 34.37
CA LEU A 540 -11.69 0.97 33.35
C LEU A 540 -12.60 2.04 32.72
N GLN A 541 -12.62 2.06 31.40
CA GLN A 541 -13.50 2.89 30.58
C GLN A 541 -14.08 2.04 29.43
N PHE A 542 -15.06 2.58 28.73
CA PHE A 542 -15.68 1.97 27.58
C PHE A 542 -15.76 2.96 26.43
N PHE A 543 -15.30 2.53 25.26
CA PHE A 543 -15.53 3.23 24.01
C PHE A 543 -16.86 2.82 23.41
N CYS A 544 -17.68 3.80 23.04
CA CYS A 544 -18.84 3.60 22.19
C CYS A 544 -18.52 4.19 20.81
N ALA A 545 -18.19 3.31 19.85
CA ALA A 545 -17.94 3.70 18.47
C ALA A 545 -19.20 4.30 17.83
N GLY A 546 -19.01 5.32 16.99
CA GLY A 546 -20.10 6.03 16.31
C GLY A 546 -19.71 7.47 16.00
N ASP A 547 -20.72 8.33 15.85
CA ASP A 547 -20.54 9.77 15.73
C ASP A 547 -21.66 10.50 16.50
N PRO A 548 -21.34 11.21 17.60
CA PRO A 548 -20.00 11.38 18.18
C PRO A 548 -19.46 10.09 18.83
N VAL A 549 -18.13 10.01 18.96
CA VAL A 549 -17.48 8.96 19.75
C VAL A 549 -17.64 9.30 21.23
N ARG A 550 -18.09 8.34 22.05
CA ARG A 550 -18.28 8.53 23.50
C ARG A 550 -17.35 7.64 24.31
N ILE A 551 -16.90 8.16 25.45
CA ILE A 551 -16.21 7.41 26.49
C ILE A 551 -17.06 7.39 27.73
N VAL A 552 -17.25 6.21 28.29
CA VAL A 552 -18.03 5.98 29.50
C VAL A 552 -17.15 5.35 30.57
N ASP A 553 -17.33 5.70 31.83
CA ASP A 553 -16.62 5.08 32.95
C ASP A 553 -17.22 3.72 33.36
N ASP A 554 -16.64 3.12 34.41
CA ASP A 554 -17.09 1.84 34.95
C ASP A 554 -18.44 1.89 35.69
N GLN A 555 -19.06 3.08 35.82
CA GLN A 555 -20.39 3.30 36.38
C GLN A 555 -21.44 3.64 35.31
N GLY A 556 -21.05 3.72 34.03
CA GLY A 556 -21.98 4.08 32.95
C GLY A 556 -22.10 5.60 32.72
N GLN A 557 -21.27 6.44 33.35
CA GLN A 557 -21.31 7.90 33.16
C GLN A 557 -20.40 8.34 32.01
N THR A 558 -20.92 9.24 31.16
CA THR A 558 -20.13 9.81 30.05
C THR A 558 -18.99 10.67 30.58
N VAL A 559 -17.76 10.23 30.33
CA VAL A 559 -16.53 10.94 30.66
C VAL A 559 -16.20 11.97 29.60
N SER A 560 -16.40 11.62 28.33
CA SER A 560 -16.21 12.55 27.21
C SER A 560 -17.06 12.15 26.00
N GLU A 561 -17.36 13.14 25.17
CA GLU A 561 -18.07 12.99 23.91
C GLU A 561 -17.41 13.94 22.91
N ALA A 562 -16.98 13.40 21.77
CA ALA A 562 -16.30 14.17 20.74
C ALA A 562 -16.78 13.77 19.34
N ALA A 563 -17.10 14.75 18.51
CA ALA A 563 -17.28 14.52 17.09
C ALA A 563 -15.97 14.01 16.49
N SER A 564 -16.06 12.94 15.69
CA SER A 564 -14.92 12.39 14.97
C SER A 564 -14.47 13.35 13.86
N ALA A 565 -13.23 13.29 13.39
CA ALA A 565 -12.87 14.01 12.14
C ALA A 565 -13.59 13.42 10.93
N LEU A 566 -13.96 12.13 11.01
CA LEU A 566 -14.65 11.38 9.98
C LEU A 566 -16.15 11.28 10.27
N CYS A 567 -16.93 11.04 9.22
CA CYS A 567 -18.33 10.61 9.32
C CYS A 567 -18.38 9.12 9.70
N SER A 568 -18.15 8.83 10.99
CA SER A 568 -18.08 7.49 11.58
C SER A 568 -19.41 6.94 12.09
N GLU A 569 -20.54 7.51 11.68
CA GLU A 569 -21.90 7.13 12.11
C GLU A 569 -22.23 5.64 11.88
N GLN A 570 -21.57 5.00 10.91
CA GLN A 570 -21.77 3.58 10.56
C GLN A 570 -20.84 2.65 11.34
N PHE A 571 -19.85 3.17 12.05
CA PHE A 571 -18.93 2.34 12.83
C PHE A 571 -19.67 1.79 14.06
N ARG A 572 -19.49 0.51 14.30
CA ARG A 572 -20.01 -0.22 15.46
C ARG A 572 -18.86 -0.92 16.16
N GLY A 573 -18.88 -0.89 17.49
CA GLY A 573 -17.81 -1.49 18.28
C GLY A 573 -17.79 -3.01 18.12
N ALA A 574 -16.61 -3.59 17.87
CA ALA A 574 -16.47 -5.04 17.68
C ALA A 574 -15.70 -5.69 18.84
N THR A 575 -14.48 -5.23 19.13
CA THR A 575 -13.59 -5.82 20.15
C THR A 575 -13.36 -4.90 21.36
N GLN A 576 -12.63 -5.36 22.37
CA GLN A 576 -11.95 -4.47 23.31
C GLN A 576 -10.82 -3.68 22.63
N ALA A 577 -10.39 -2.60 23.29
CA ALA A 577 -9.24 -1.80 22.89
C ALA A 577 -7.97 -2.24 23.64
N ILE A 578 -6.84 -2.21 22.95
CA ILE A 578 -5.53 -2.57 23.50
C ILE A 578 -4.54 -1.42 23.36
N VAL A 579 -3.58 -1.32 24.27
CA VAL A 579 -2.45 -0.39 24.14
C VAL A 579 -1.67 -0.75 22.88
N PHE A 580 -1.47 0.21 22.00
CA PHE A 580 -0.78 0.04 20.72
C PHE A 580 -0.22 1.38 20.24
N ASP A 581 1.10 1.44 19.99
CA ASP A 581 1.81 2.60 19.43
C ASP A 581 1.48 3.96 20.09
N GLY A 582 1.52 4.02 21.42
CA GLY A 582 1.25 5.25 22.17
C GLY A 582 -0.21 5.70 22.13
N GLY A 583 -1.14 4.78 21.90
CA GLY A 583 -2.58 5.00 21.96
C GLY A 583 -3.32 3.67 22.04
N TRP A 584 -4.50 3.60 21.42
CA TRP A 584 -5.43 2.49 21.60
C TRP A 584 -5.91 1.93 20.28
N LEU A 585 -5.63 0.65 20.01
CA LEU A 585 -6.09 -0.07 18.83
C LEU A 585 -7.34 -0.88 19.16
N ALA A 586 -8.33 -0.85 18.28
CA ALA A 586 -9.48 -1.73 18.35
C ALA A 586 -10.04 -2.06 16.96
N LEU A 587 -10.92 -3.07 16.88
CA LEU A 587 -11.68 -3.36 15.67
C LEU A 587 -13.10 -2.81 15.78
N VAL A 588 -13.55 -2.19 14.68
CA VAL A 588 -14.96 -1.82 14.45
C VAL A 588 -15.49 -2.58 13.23
N HIS A 589 -16.81 -2.64 13.10
CA HIS A 589 -17.45 -3.15 11.90
C HIS A 589 -18.51 -2.19 11.38
N GLU A 590 -18.84 -2.33 10.09
CA GLU A 590 -19.97 -1.70 9.43
C GLU A 590 -20.82 -2.79 8.78
N VAL A 591 -22.14 -2.61 8.76
CA VAL A 591 -23.09 -3.59 8.23
C VAL A 591 -23.78 -3.05 6.99
N ARG A 592 -23.84 -3.87 5.94
CA ARG A 592 -24.58 -3.55 4.71
C ARG A 592 -25.35 -4.77 4.21
N THR A 593 -26.58 -4.53 3.74
CA THR A 593 -27.43 -5.53 3.09
C THR A 593 -27.60 -5.14 1.64
N ARG A 594 -27.27 -6.03 0.70
CA ARG A 594 -27.44 -5.77 -0.73
C ARG A 594 -28.88 -6.06 -1.18
N PRO A 595 -29.38 -5.36 -2.21
CA PRO A 595 -30.63 -5.74 -2.86
C PRO A 595 -30.51 -7.17 -3.38
N ASN A 596 -31.43 -8.05 -2.97
CA ASN A 596 -31.49 -9.50 -3.29
C ASN A 596 -30.56 -10.44 -2.50
N GLU A 597 -29.78 -9.95 -1.53
CA GLU A 597 -29.06 -10.82 -0.59
C GLU A 597 -29.83 -10.95 0.73
N VAL A 598 -30.01 -12.18 1.21
CA VAL A 598 -30.77 -12.47 2.45
C VAL A 598 -29.95 -12.15 3.70
N ARG A 599 -28.60 -12.25 3.63
CA ARG A 599 -27.71 -12.06 4.77
C ARG A 599 -26.90 -10.76 4.67
N PRO A 600 -26.71 -10.03 5.78
CA PRO A 600 -25.85 -8.85 5.81
C PRO A 600 -24.37 -9.20 5.63
N ILE A 601 -23.62 -8.29 5.01
CA ILE A 601 -22.17 -8.33 4.91
C ILE A 601 -21.58 -7.42 5.99
N TYR A 602 -20.66 -7.97 6.77
CA TYR A 602 -19.88 -7.26 7.76
C TYR A 602 -18.51 -6.91 7.18
N GLN A 603 -18.13 -5.64 7.31
CA GLN A 603 -16.79 -5.17 6.95
C GLN A 603 -16.10 -4.63 8.19
N HIS A 604 -14.87 -5.06 8.45
CA HIS A 604 -14.10 -4.71 9.64
C HIS A 604 -13.04 -3.65 9.34
N ARG A 605 -12.73 -2.83 10.33
CA ARG A 605 -11.61 -1.87 10.28
C ARG A 605 -10.83 -1.90 11.58
N CYS A 606 -9.52 -1.76 11.48
CA CYS A 606 -8.67 -1.33 12.57
C CYS A 606 -8.86 0.19 12.76
N VAL A 607 -9.17 0.59 13.99
CA VAL A 607 -9.26 1.99 14.40
C VAL A 607 -8.26 2.23 15.52
N TRP A 608 -7.58 3.37 15.46
CA TRP A 608 -6.64 3.78 16.47
C TRP A 608 -7.06 5.12 17.07
N PHE A 609 -7.07 5.19 18.39
CA PHE A 609 -7.37 6.37 19.16
C PHE A 609 -6.11 6.91 19.84
N ASP A 610 -5.99 8.24 19.90
CA ASP A 610 -4.92 8.89 20.65
C ASP A 610 -5.13 8.79 22.18
N ASP A 611 -4.19 9.32 22.96
CA ASP A 611 -4.29 9.33 24.43
C ASP A 611 -5.49 10.12 24.95
N ALA A 612 -5.93 11.14 24.20
CA ALA A 612 -7.17 11.88 24.45
C ALA A 612 -8.42 11.13 23.95
N ALA A 613 -8.24 9.89 23.50
CA ALA A 613 -9.26 8.97 23.06
C ALA A 613 -10.09 9.49 21.86
N ARG A 614 -9.44 10.27 21.00
CA ARG A 614 -9.97 10.75 19.71
C ARG A 614 -9.51 9.82 18.59
N LEU A 615 -10.40 9.56 17.64
CA LEU A 615 -10.10 8.71 16.48
C LEU A 615 -9.00 9.36 15.60
N GLY A 616 -7.80 8.82 15.64
CA GLY A 616 -6.61 9.37 14.98
C GLY A 616 -6.23 8.65 13.68
N LYS A 617 -6.44 7.33 13.62
CA LYS A 617 -6.13 6.53 12.42
C LYS A 617 -7.19 5.47 12.14
N VAL A 618 -7.36 5.13 10.86
CA VAL A 618 -8.27 4.08 10.39
C VAL A 618 -7.60 3.25 9.31
N SER A 619 -7.96 1.97 9.23
CA SER A 619 -7.55 1.11 8.13
C SER A 619 -8.52 1.14 6.96
N ARG A 620 -8.11 0.48 5.87
CA ARG A 620 -9.03 -0.04 4.85
C ARG A 620 -10.03 -1.02 5.47
N PRO A 621 -11.24 -1.14 4.92
CA PRO A 621 -12.18 -2.16 5.33
C PRO A 621 -11.75 -3.53 4.76
N PHE A 622 -11.90 -4.58 5.54
CA PHE A 622 -11.57 -5.95 5.16
C PHE A 622 -12.60 -6.96 5.69
N PHE A 623 -12.54 -8.20 5.21
CA PHE A 623 -13.25 -9.36 5.76
C PHE A 623 -12.21 -10.44 6.12
N PHE A 624 -12.52 -11.37 7.02
CA PHE A 624 -11.56 -12.38 7.47
C PHE A 624 -11.48 -13.58 6.51
N ASN A 625 -12.54 -14.37 6.39
CA ASN A 625 -12.58 -15.59 5.59
C ASN A 625 -13.36 -15.37 4.28
N ASP A 626 -14.64 -15.01 4.40
CA ASP A 626 -15.57 -14.85 3.29
C ASP A 626 -16.45 -13.60 3.46
N LYS A 627 -16.90 -13.02 2.33
CA LYS A 627 -17.83 -11.89 2.35
C LYS A 627 -19.19 -12.35 2.87
N GLY A 628 -19.47 -12.10 4.15
CA GLY A 628 -20.71 -12.52 4.79
C GLY A 628 -20.85 -12.01 6.23
N SER A 629 -21.57 -12.76 7.04
CA SER A 629 -21.79 -12.46 8.46
C SER A 629 -20.60 -12.92 9.28
N GLU A 630 -19.61 -12.03 9.43
CA GLU A 630 -18.42 -12.25 10.26
C GLU A 630 -18.36 -11.21 11.38
N PHE A 631 -18.13 -11.64 12.61
CA PHE A 631 -18.14 -10.73 13.76
C PHE A 631 -16.92 -10.94 14.65
N ALA A 632 -16.02 -9.95 14.66
CA ALA A 632 -14.90 -9.91 15.59
C ALA A 632 -15.38 -9.50 16.99
N ALA A 633 -14.98 -10.26 18.00
CA ALA A 633 -15.39 -10.02 19.39
C ALA A 633 -14.22 -9.99 20.40
N GLY A 634 -12.99 -10.32 19.97
CA GLY A 634 -11.80 -10.20 20.81
C GLY A 634 -10.57 -9.69 20.06
N LEU A 635 -9.76 -8.85 20.74
CA LEU A 635 -8.46 -8.37 20.26
C LEU A 635 -7.48 -8.32 21.45
N THR A 636 -6.34 -9.01 21.36
CA THR A 636 -5.30 -8.97 22.40
C THR A 636 -3.91 -9.17 21.82
N TRP A 637 -2.87 -8.80 22.56
CA TRP A 637 -1.51 -9.23 22.28
C TRP A 637 -1.34 -10.73 22.47
N HIS A 638 -0.62 -11.36 21.55
CA HIS A 638 -0.05 -12.68 21.76
C HIS A 638 1.07 -12.59 22.83
N PRO A 639 1.33 -13.65 23.63
CA PRO A 639 2.37 -13.63 24.66
C PRO A 639 3.81 -13.33 24.17
N ASN A 640 4.08 -13.44 22.87
CA ASN A 640 5.38 -13.04 22.29
C ASN A 640 5.53 -11.53 22.10
N GLU A 641 4.46 -10.74 22.27
CA GLU A 641 4.42 -9.28 22.11
C GLU A 641 4.82 -8.76 20.71
N GLU A 642 4.90 -9.65 19.72
CA GLU A 642 5.16 -9.32 18.31
C GLU A 642 3.88 -9.41 17.47
N GLN A 643 2.91 -10.21 17.93
CA GLN A 643 1.70 -10.56 17.19
C GLN A 643 0.42 -10.19 17.95
N LEU A 644 -0.65 -9.97 17.21
CA LEU A 644 -2.00 -9.74 17.71
C LEU A 644 -2.88 -10.97 17.46
N LEU A 645 -3.74 -11.25 18.42
CA LEU A 645 -4.78 -12.26 18.36
C LEU A 645 -6.13 -11.61 18.14
N ILE A 646 -6.88 -12.11 17.16
CA ILE A 646 -8.23 -11.65 16.83
C ILE A 646 -9.17 -12.85 16.87
N SER A 647 -10.22 -12.80 17.69
CA SER A 647 -11.24 -13.85 17.72
C SER A 647 -12.52 -13.37 17.03
N TYR A 648 -13.08 -14.20 16.17
CA TYR A 648 -14.23 -13.85 15.35
C TYR A 648 -15.15 -15.05 15.07
N GLY A 649 -16.44 -14.78 14.92
CA GLY A 649 -17.44 -15.77 14.51
C GLY A 649 -17.76 -15.67 13.03
N VAL A 650 -18.17 -16.78 12.41
CA VAL A 650 -18.62 -16.85 11.02
C VAL A 650 -20.01 -17.49 10.96
N GLY A 651 -20.97 -16.78 10.35
CA GLY A 651 -22.32 -17.26 10.08
C GLY A 651 -23.15 -17.64 11.31
N ASP A 652 -22.78 -17.15 12.50
CA ASP A 652 -23.33 -17.52 13.81
C ASP A 652 -23.30 -19.04 14.08
N SER A 653 -22.34 -19.75 13.48
CA SER A 653 -22.21 -21.21 13.63
C SER A 653 -20.77 -21.70 13.78
N GLU A 654 -19.79 -20.85 13.53
CA GLU A 654 -18.37 -21.17 13.61
C GLU A 654 -17.62 -20.12 14.42
N SER A 655 -16.52 -20.54 15.04
CA SER A 655 -15.69 -19.70 15.89
C SER A 655 -14.22 -19.89 15.54
N TRP A 656 -13.55 -18.77 15.29
CA TRP A 656 -12.21 -18.70 14.73
C TRP A 656 -11.31 -17.82 15.58
N ILE A 657 -10.01 -18.11 15.52
CA ILE A 657 -8.96 -17.28 16.10
C ILE A 657 -7.88 -17.04 15.05
N GLY A 658 -7.54 -15.78 14.85
CA GLY A 658 -6.55 -15.27 13.91
C GLY A 658 -5.32 -14.72 14.64
N LEU A 659 -4.16 -14.86 13.99
CA LEU A 659 -2.87 -14.30 14.34
C LEU A 659 -2.45 -13.33 13.24
N VAL A 660 -1.89 -12.18 13.60
CA VAL A 660 -1.30 -11.20 12.66
C VAL A 660 -0.11 -10.49 13.29
N ASP A 661 0.93 -10.21 12.50
CA ASP A 661 2.08 -9.45 12.97
C ASP A 661 1.68 -8.00 13.23
N ALA A 662 2.11 -7.46 14.38
CA ALA A 662 1.75 -6.12 14.79
C ALA A 662 2.29 -5.06 13.80
N SER A 663 3.46 -5.29 13.18
CA SER A 663 4.05 -4.37 12.19
C SER A 663 3.15 -4.13 10.98
N GLU A 664 2.48 -5.16 10.46
CA GLU A 664 1.55 -5.02 9.33
C GLU A 664 0.33 -4.18 9.71
N VAL A 665 -0.20 -4.36 10.93
CA VAL A 665 -1.31 -3.54 11.45
C VAL A 665 -0.88 -2.07 11.60
N ARG A 666 0.38 -1.79 11.95
CA ARG A 666 0.90 -0.40 12.00
C ARG A 666 0.87 0.26 10.62
N LEU A 667 1.33 -0.44 9.59
CA LEU A 667 1.38 0.06 8.21
C LEU A 667 -0.02 0.27 7.62
N LEU A 668 -0.99 -0.54 8.07
CA LEU A 668 -2.39 -0.46 7.66
C LEU A 668 -3.11 0.82 8.13
N LEU A 669 -2.68 1.41 9.25
CA LEU A 669 -3.35 2.52 9.92
C LEU A 669 -3.00 3.87 9.27
N GLN A 670 -3.98 4.46 8.57
CA GLN A 670 -3.84 5.77 7.93
C GLN A 670 -4.41 6.88 8.80
N ALA A 671 -3.70 8.00 8.89
CA ALA A 671 -4.18 9.19 9.60
C ALA A 671 -5.48 9.71 8.97
N THR A 672 -6.44 10.10 9.81
CA THR A 672 -7.78 10.55 9.36
C THR A 672 -7.74 11.77 8.43
N GLY A 673 -6.68 12.59 8.48
CA GLY A 673 -6.48 13.74 7.59
C GLY A 673 -5.91 13.43 6.20
N ASN A 674 -5.40 12.21 5.97
CA ASN A 674 -4.68 11.83 4.73
C ASN A 674 -5.45 10.81 3.87
N LEU A 675 -6.78 10.78 3.95
CA LEU A 675 -7.60 9.81 3.21
C LEU A 675 -7.73 10.11 1.71
N LEU A 676 -7.44 11.35 1.28
CA LEU A 676 -7.47 11.74 -0.13
C LEU A 676 -6.09 11.55 -0.79
N PRO A 677 -6.02 11.02 -2.03
CA PRO A 677 -4.82 11.19 -2.86
C PRO A 677 -4.49 12.68 -3.03
N GLY A 678 -3.26 13.10 -2.73
CA GLY A 678 -2.87 14.52 -2.72
C GLY A 678 -3.11 15.23 -4.07
N GLU A 679 -3.59 16.48 -4.04
CA GLU A 679 -3.93 17.27 -5.25
C GLU A 679 -2.76 17.46 -6.22
N ALA A 680 -1.51 17.47 -5.73
CA ALA A 680 -0.31 17.52 -6.55
C ALA A 680 -0.21 16.34 -7.55
N HIS A 681 -0.88 15.22 -7.24
CA HIS A 681 -0.78 13.97 -7.99
C HIS A 681 -1.65 13.93 -9.25
N TRP A 682 -2.79 14.63 -9.29
CA TRP A 682 -3.61 14.78 -10.50
C TRP A 682 -3.01 15.78 -11.49
N ASN A 683 -2.36 16.82 -10.96
CA ASN A 683 -1.70 17.85 -11.78
C ASN A 683 -0.47 17.33 -12.53
N SER A 684 0.26 16.36 -11.98
CA SER A 684 1.40 15.71 -12.63
C SER A 684 0.99 14.94 -13.91
N LEU A 685 -0.19 14.32 -13.91
CA LEU A 685 -0.72 13.58 -15.06
C LEU A 685 -1.16 14.49 -16.22
N ALA A 686 -1.59 15.73 -15.93
CA ALA A 686 -2.03 16.68 -16.95
C ALA A 686 -0.88 17.34 -17.73
N MET A 687 0.28 17.59 -17.09
CA MET A 687 1.41 18.27 -17.72
C MET A 687 2.06 17.48 -18.88
N HIS A 688 1.85 16.16 -18.93
CA HIS A 688 2.40 15.31 -19.98
C HIS A 688 1.56 15.28 -21.28
N SER A 689 0.38 15.91 -21.31
CA SER A 689 -0.46 15.96 -22.53
C SER A 689 -0.46 17.31 -23.27
N ALA A 690 -0.03 18.40 -22.63
CA ALA A 690 -0.13 19.76 -23.20
C ALA A 690 1.18 20.32 -23.79
N ALA A 691 2.34 19.70 -23.55
CA ALA A 691 3.65 20.24 -23.95
C ALA A 691 4.02 20.05 -25.45
N GLY A 692 3.09 19.61 -26.30
CA GLY A 692 3.34 19.35 -27.73
C GLY A 692 2.81 20.39 -28.72
N ALA A 693 2.13 21.45 -28.27
CA ALA A 693 1.34 22.29 -29.17
C ALA A 693 1.58 23.80 -28.96
N ASN A 694 2.81 24.27 -29.06
CA ASN A 694 3.03 25.71 -29.29
C ASN A 694 4.38 26.07 -29.93
N GLU A 695 4.67 25.56 -31.13
CA GLU A 695 5.61 26.24 -32.03
C GLU A 695 5.07 26.24 -33.47
N ARG A 696 4.74 27.44 -33.97
CA ARG A 696 4.44 27.67 -35.39
C ARG A 696 5.76 27.57 -36.19
N PRO A 697 5.82 26.81 -37.30
CA PRO A 697 7.05 26.65 -38.06
C PRO A 697 7.36 27.91 -38.89
N PRO A 698 8.62 28.40 -38.93
CA PRO A 698 9.00 29.41 -39.89
C PRO A 698 9.23 28.81 -41.28
N VAL A 699 8.93 29.64 -42.27
CA VAL A 699 8.92 29.37 -43.70
C VAL A 699 10.29 28.88 -44.22
N ARG A 700 10.28 27.76 -44.96
CA ARG A 700 11.43 27.24 -45.72
C ARG A 700 11.94 28.25 -46.75
N LYS A 701 13.18 28.72 -46.59
CA LYS A 701 14.02 29.17 -47.71
C LYS A 701 14.91 28.01 -48.16
N LYS A 702 14.75 27.65 -49.44
CA LYS A 702 15.65 26.76 -50.20
C LYS A 702 17.08 27.29 -50.12
N LEU A 703 18.05 26.43 -49.84
CA LEU A 703 19.37 26.54 -50.44
C LEU A 703 19.89 25.15 -50.83
N GLU A 704 20.64 25.16 -51.91
CA GLU A 704 20.92 24.07 -52.81
C GLU A 704 22.03 23.14 -52.33
N THR A 705 21.85 21.88 -52.75
CA THR A 705 22.86 20.86 -53.06
C THR A 705 24.31 21.32 -53.17
N ASN A 706 25.23 20.60 -52.53
CA ASN A 706 26.34 20.00 -53.29
C ASN A 706 26.92 18.75 -52.63
N HIS A 707 26.97 17.69 -53.43
CA HIS A 707 27.72 16.47 -53.21
C HIS A 707 29.23 16.73 -53.28
N GLN A 708 30.03 16.09 -52.42
CA GLN A 708 30.91 15.00 -52.88
C GLN A 708 31.64 14.27 -51.73
N PRO A 709 32.02 12.98 -51.93
CA PRO A 709 32.54 12.09 -50.88
C PRO A 709 34.02 11.71 -51.10
N VAL A 710 34.87 11.61 -50.06
CA VAL A 710 36.12 10.82 -50.16
C VAL A 710 36.56 10.19 -48.82
N ARG A 711 36.82 8.88 -48.95
CA ARG A 711 37.53 7.85 -48.19
C ARG A 711 38.75 8.21 -47.30
N ARG A 712 38.82 7.48 -46.16
CA ARG A 712 39.93 6.65 -45.59
C ARG A 712 41.39 7.12 -45.75
N GLU A 713 42.14 7.27 -44.65
CA GLU A 713 43.02 6.23 -44.04
C GLU A 713 43.93 6.79 -42.92
N ASN A 714 44.15 5.96 -41.89
CA ASN A 714 45.35 5.73 -41.05
C ASN A 714 46.16 6.87 -40.38
N GLY A 715 46.40 6.70 -39.07
CA GLY A 715 47.67 7.05 -38.43
C GLY A 715 47.59 7.72 -37.06
N ASN A 716 47.77 6.95 -35.99
CA ASN A 716 48.46 7.42 -34.77
C ASN A 716 49.98 7.50 -35.10
N PRO A 717 50.84 8.36 -34.49
CA PRO A 717 50.91 8.58 -33.03
C PRO A 717 51.38 9.98 -32.53
N GLY A 718 51.06 10.31 -31.26
CA GLY A 718 51.95 11.05 -30.34
C GLY A 718 52.08 12.59 -30.44
N PRO A 719 52.49 13.27 -29.34
CA PRO A 719 52.09 14.65 -28.97
C PRO A 719 53.11 15.73 -29.37
N PRO A 720 52.80 17.04 -29.20
CA PRO A 720 53.40 17.76 -28.06
C PRO A 720 52.58 18.94 -27.47
N ASP A 721 53.06 19.32 -26.29
CA ASP A 721 52.81 20.51 -25.45
C ASP A 721 52.43 21.84 -26.11
N GLY A 722 51.66 22.64 -25.34
CA GLY A 722 52.03 24.02 -25.06
C GLY A 722 50.94 25.07 -25.22
N GLY A 723 50.59 25.76 -24.13
CA GLY A 723 50.10 27.15 -24.21
C GLY A 723 49.00 27.55 -23.23
N LEU A 724 49.39 27.98 -22.04
CA LEU A 724 48.58 28.71 -21.06
C LEU A 724 48.04 30.04 -21.61
N SER A 725 46.77 30.34 -21.32
CA SER A 725 46.38 31.66 -20.79
C SER A 725 44.94 31.63 -20.24
N GLN A 726 44.82 31.72 -18.91
CA GLN A 726 43.58 32.06 -18.21
C GLN A 726 43.11 33.48 -18.59
N PRO A 727 41.83 33.77 -18.34
CA PRO A 727 41.53 34.91 -17.49
C PRO A 727 40.74 34.44 -16.26
N ALA A 728 41.26 34.81 -15.09
CA ALA A 728 40.55 34.73 -13.84
C ALA A 728 39.39 35.74 -13.84
N SER A 729 38.17 35.27 -13.60
CA SER A 729 37.10 36.06 -12.99
C SER A 729 36.44 35.22 -11.91
N SER A 730 36.68 35.63 -10.68
CA SER A 730 36.06 35.12 -9.46
C SER A 730 34.53 35.23 -9.52
N GLY A 731 33.88 34.09 -9.59
CA GLY A 731 32.50 33.87 -9.19
C GLY A 731 32.43 32.43 -8.68
N ALA A 732 32.33 32.26 -7.36
CA ALA A 732 32.13 30.95 -6.76
C ALA A 732 30.70 30.48 -7.09
N SER A 733 30.53 29.78 -8.20
CA SER A 733 29.47 28.80 -8.38
C SER A 733 30.10 27.44 -8.09
N SER A 734 29.59 26.70 -7.10
CA SER A 734 29.96 25.29 -6.95
C SER A 734 29.51 24.57 -8.23
N GLU A 735 30.46 24.21 -9.10
CA GLU A 735 30.16 23.23 -10.15
C GLU A 735 29.67 21.96 -9.45
N ALA A 736 28.48 21.50 -9.82
CA ALA A 736 27.92 20.27 -9.28
C ALA A 736 28.84 19.11 -9.68
N LYS A 737 29.27 18.30 -8.71
CA LYS A 737 30.10 17.12 -8.94
C LYS A 737 29.42 16.18 -9.93
N GLY A 738 30.18 15.60 -10.87
CA GLY A 738 29.65 14.62 -11.82
C GLY A 738 29.36 13.25 -11.18
N THR A 739 28.52 12.41 -11.81
CA THR A 739 28.18 11.04 -11.35
C THR A 739 29.42 10.23 -10.97
N GLU A 740 30.44 10.26 -11.82
CA GLU A 740 31.70 9.55 -11.60
C GLU A 740 32.46 10.06 -10.36
N GLU A 741 32.47 11.37 -10.11
CA GLU A 741 33.13 11.95 -8.96
C GLU A 741 32.44 11.50 -7.66
N ILE A 742 31.10 11.56 -7.61
CA ILE A 742 30.30 11.16 -6.45
C ILE A 742 30.47 9.67 -6.13
N LEU A 743 30.40 8.80 -7.13
CA LEU A 743 30.50 7.35 -6.90
C LEU A 743 31.93 6.89 -6.58
N LEU A 744 32.96 7.57 -7.10
CA LEU A 744 34.35 7.32 -6.71
C LEU A 744 34.70 7.92 -5.34
N GLU A 745 34.00 8.95 -4.87
CA GLU A 745 34.07 9.41 -3.48
C GLU A 745 33.38 8.41 -2.53
N LEU A 746 32.27 7.83 -2.95
CA LEU A 746 31.55 6.79 -2.20
C LEU A 746 32.38 5.49 -2.11
N ALA A 747 32.98 5.05 -3.22
CA ALA A 747 33.73 3.80 -3.34
C ALA A 747 35.17 4.04 -3.88
N PRO A 748 36.06 4.66 -3.08
CA PRO A 748 37.39 5.08 -3.55
C PRO A 748 38.30 3.92 -3.95
N PHE A 749 38.06 2.72 -3.42
CA PHE A 749 38.82 1.52 -3.76
C PHE A 749 38.73 1.14 -5.25
N LEU A 750 37.70 1.57 -5.98
CA LEU A 750 37.56 1.35 -7.41
C LEU A 750 38.68 2.02 -8.23
N ARG A 751 39.34 3.06 -7.69
CA ARG A 751 40.52 3.69 -8.34
C ARG A 751 41.83 2.97 -8.06
N LEU A 752 41.87 2.19 -6.97
CA LEU A 752 43.12 1.73 -6.36
C LEU A 752 43.33 0.21 -6.55
N ALA A 753 42.27 -0.55 -6.76
CA ALA A 753 42.32 -2.01 -6.82
C ALA A 753 42.49 -2.51 -8.25
N ASP A 754 43.73 -2.82 -8.66
CA ASP A 754 44.02 -3.31 -10.01
C ASP A 754 44.07 -4.85 -10.08
N SER A 755 44.59 -5.52 -9.04
CA SER A 755 44.63 -6.98 -8.94
C SER A 755 43.45 -7.59 -8.16
N PRO A 756 43.08 -8.87 -8.39
CA PRO A 756 42.00 -9.55 -7.65
C PRO A 756 42.23 -9.58 -6.12
N GLN A 757 43.48 -9.73 -5.68
CA GLN A 757 43.83 -9.70 -4.26
C GLN A 757 43.62 -8.30 -3.64
N GLU A 758 44.01 -7.24 -4.36
CA GLU A 758 43.75 -5.85 -3.92
C GLU A 758 42.26 -5.53 -3.92
N ARG A 759 41.52 -6.01 -4.91
CA ARG A 759 40.05 -5.89 -4.97
C ARG A 759 39.39 -6.51 -3.75
N CYS A 760 39.79 -7.73 -3.40
CA CYS A 760 39.36 -8.39 -2.18
C CYS A 760 39.71 -7.57 -0.93
N ALA A 761 40.97 -7.14 -0.78
CA ALA A 761 41.44 -6.45 0.42
C ALA A 761 40.82 -5.05 0.60
N LEU A 762 40.79 -4.22 -0.44
CA LEU A 762 40.40 -2.82 -0.36
C LEU A 762 38.88 -2.60 -0.30
N SER A 763 38.07 -3.50 -0.89
CA SER A 763 36.61 -3.42 -0.82
C SER A 763 36.03 -3.85 0.53
N ARG A 764 36.79 -4.61 1.33
CA ARG A 764 36.28 -5.26 2.55
C ARG A 764 35.74 -4.28 3.59
N ALA A 765 36.39 -3.14 3.76
CA ALA A 765 35.91 -2.10 4.68
C ALA A 765 34.59 -1.46 4.20
N PHE A 766 34.43 -1.30 2.88
CA PHE A 766 33.22 -0.76 2.29
C PHE A 766 32.03 -1.71 2.46
N ASP A 767 32.25 -3.00 2.27
CA ASP A 767 31.22 -4.04 2.38
C ASP A 767 30.87 -4.43 3.81
N ALA A 768 31.67 -4.03 4.81
CA ALA A 768 31.47 -4.42 6.21
C ALA A 768 30.04 -4.12 6.73
N ARG A 769 29.41 -3.07 6.20
CA ARG A 769 28.03 -2.70 6.54
C ARG A 769 26.98 -3.72 6.11
N ILE A 770 27.26 -4.59 5.14
CA ILE A 770 26.28 -5.60 4.71
C ILE A 770 25.94 -6.59 5.84
N ALA A 771 26.86 -6.81 6.78
CA ALA A 771 26.71 -7.78 7.86
C ALA A 771 25.43 -7.56 8.69
N SER A 772 25.07 -6.30 9.00
CA SER A 772 23.86 -6.00 9.78
C SER A 772 22.57 -6.32 9.02
N HIS A 773 22.63 -6.36 7.70
CA HIS A 773 21.49 -6.58 6.80
C HIS A 773 21.37 -8.03 6.34
N LEU A 774 22.19 -8.94 6.83
CA LEU A 774 22.05 -10.38 6.58
C LEU A 774 21.39 -11.06 7.80
N ARG A 775 20.39 -11.92 7.58
CA ARG A 775 19.77 -12.71 8.66
C ARG A 775 20.61 -13.94 8.99
N THR A 776 20.67 -14.31 10.27
CA THR A 776 21.16 -15.61 10.73
C THR A 776 20.01 -16.56 11.06
N GLY A 777 20.09 -17.82 10.64
CA GLY A 777 19.12 -18.87 10.99
C GLY A 777 18.08 -19.19 9.90
N ASP A 778 17.02 -19.91 10.26
CA ASP A 778 16.00 -20.50 9.35
C ASP A 778 14.97 -19.48 8.82
N ALA A 779 15.36 -18.21 8.64
CA ALA A 779 14.47 -17.16 8.12
C ALA A 779 14.18 -17.33 6.63
N ALA A 780 12.96 -16.98 6.20
CA ALA A 780 12.58 -17.02 4.79
C ALA A 780 13.48 -16.10 3.94
N LEU A 781 14.02 -16.64 2.86
CA LEU A 781 14.88 -15.93 1.91
C LEU A 781 14.03 -15.08 0.95
N PRO A 782 14.54 -13.92 0.49
CA PRO A 782 13.81 -13.05 -0.42
C PRO A 782 13.51 -13.74 -1.76
N GLN A 783 12.31 -13.49 -2.29
CA GLN A 783 11.89 -13.92 -3.62
C GLN A 783 12.82 -13.33 -4.67
N ILE A 784 13.35 -14.19 -5.55
CA ILE A 784 14.11 -13.78 -6.72
C ILE A 784 13.18 -13.71 -7.93
N HIS A 785 13.28 -12.61 -8.67
CA HIS A 785 12.60 -12.32 -9.91
C HIS A 785 13.62 -12.26 -11.04
N CYS A 786 13.35 -13.00 -12.11
CA CYS A 786 14.10 -12.96 -13.34
C CYS A 786 13.14 -12.69 -14.51
N PHE A 787 13.63 -12.11 -15.60
CA PHE A 787 12.89 -12.01 -16.86
C PHE A 787 13.61 -12.77 -17.96
N TYR A 788 12.88 -13.63 -18.68
CA TYR A 788 13.44 -14.37 -19.81
C TYR A 788 12.39 -14.56 -20.90
N GLU A 789 12.69 -14.17 -22.14
CA GLU A 789 11.80 -14.40 -23.27
C GLU A 789 12.42 -15.31 -24.32
N VAL A 790 11.65 -16.29 -24.77
CA VAL A 790 12.09 -17.26 -25.78
C VAL A 790 11.91 -16.70 -27.18
N LEU A 791 12.97 -16.06 -27.70
CA LEU A 791 13.00 -15.48 -29.04
C LEU A 791 13.23 -16.50 -30.17
N SER A 792 13.69 -17.72 -29.84
CA SER A 792 13.92 -18.80 -30.80
C SER A 792 13.56 -20.15 -30.21
N ASP A 793 12.82 -20.98 -30.96
CA ASP A 793 12.40 -22.32 -30.54
C ASP A 793 13.57 -23.33 -30.48
N ASN A 794 14.75 -22.97 -31.00
CA ASN A 794 15.95 -23.81 -31.00
C ASN A 794 16.94 -23.44 -29.87
N ALA A 795 16.57 -22.56 -28.93
CA ALA A 795 17.46 -22.13 -27.86
C ALA A 795 17.67 -23.25 -26.82
N GLU A 796 18.92 -23.55 -26.45
CA GLU A 796 19.23 -24.64 -25.51
C GLU A 796 19.12 -24.26 -24.03
N HIS A 797 18.67 -23.05 -23.69
CA HIS A 797 18.36 -22.53 -22.32
C HIS A 797 19.34 -22.83 -21.18
N ARG A 798 20.58 -23.28 -21.46
CA ARG A 798 21.50 -23.83 -20.45
C ARG A 798 21.82 -22.84 -19.33
N THR A 799 22.12 -21.59 -19.67
CA THR A 799 22.43 -20.54 -18.69
C THR A 799 21.24 -20.21 -17.79
N LEU A 800 20.04 -20.12 -18.36
CA LEU A 800 18.80 -19.90 -17.60
C LEU A 800 18.55 -21.03 -16.58
N ILE A 801 18.70 -22.28 -17.02
CA ILE A 801 18.57 -23.45 -16.16
C ILE A 801 19.62 -23.38 -15.05
N ALA A 802 20.89 -23.15 -15.38
CA ALA A 802 21.96 -23.06 -14.40
C ALA A 802 21.72 -21.96 -13.34
N ALA A 803 21.40 -20.74 -13.78
CA ALA A 803 21.11 -19.62 -12.90
C ALA A 803 19.93 -19.92 -11.97
N THR A 804 18.77 -20.26 -12.54
CA THR A 804 17.54 -20.47 -11.74
C THR A 804 17.62 -21.69 -10.82
N THR A 805 18.26 -22.78 -11.24
CA THR A 805 18.47 -23.95 -10.39
C THR A 805 19.45 -23.67 -9.27
N SER A 806 20.51 -22.90 -9.51
CA SER A 806 21.45 -22.48 -8.46
C SER A 806 20.76 -21.61 -7.41
N MET A 807 19.89 -20.69 -7.82
CA MET A 807 19.08 -19.85 -6.93
C MET A 807 18.13 -20.70 -6.05
N ARG A 808 17.48 -21.71 -6.65
CA ARG A 808 16.64 -22.68 -5.93
C ARG A 808 17.45 -23.55 -4.98
N ALA A 809 18.63 -24.00 -5.39
CA ALA A 809 19.53 -24.80 -4.56
C ALA A 809 20.06 -24.00 -3.36
N ALA A 810 20.28 -22.69 -3.54
CA ALA A 810 20.56 -21.74 -2.47
C ALA A 810 19.34 -21.45 -1.57
N GLY A 811 18.18 -22.07 -1.81
CA GLY A 811 17.00 -22.00 -0.95
C GLY A 811 16.03 -20.86 -1.26
N HIS A 812 16.31 -20.00 -2.24
CA HIS A 812 15.43 -18.88 -2.55
C HIS A 812 14.16 -19.33 -3.28
N PRO A 813 13.00 -18.70 -3.03
CA PRO A 813 11.90 -18.74 -3.98
C PRO A 813 12.32 -18.03 -5.28
N VAL A 814 12.04 -18.62 -6.44
CA VAL A 814 12.46 -18.09 -7.75
C VAL A 814 11.26 -18.02 -8.69
N ARG A 815 11.09 -16.87 -9.33
CA ARG A 815 10.05 -16.61 -10.32
C ARG A 815 10.65 -16.05 -11.60
N VAL A 816 10.36 -16.70 -12.72
CA VAL A 816 10.72 -16.25 -14.07
C VAL A 816 9.49 -15.66 -14.75
N TRP A 817 9.62 -14.41 -15.17
CA TRP A 817 8.62 -13.68 -15.93
C TRP A 817 8.90 -13.80 -17.43
N THR A 818 7.87 -14.12 -18.21
CA THR A 818 7.97 -14.31 -19.65
C THR A 818 6.63 -14.01 -20.32
N TYR A 819 6.67 -13.56 -21.57
CA TYR A 819 5.50 -13.49 -22.44
C TYR A 819 5.19 -14.83 -23.14
N SER A 820 6.04 -15.84 -22.98
CA SER A 820 5.89 -17.18 -23.55
C SER A 820 5.96 -18.28 -22.47
N PRO A 821 5.06 -18.28 -21.45
CA PRO A 821 5.15 -19.18 -20.29
C PRO A 821 5.17 -20.67 -20.68
N ASN A 822 4.39 -21.05 -21.69
CA ASN A 822 4.33 -22.44 -22.16
C ASN A 822 5.69 -22.97 -22.67
N LYS A 823 6.59 -22.08 -23.12
CA LYS A 823 7.93 -22.45 -23.59
C LYS A 823 8.92 -22.68 -22.45
N LEU A 824 8.58 -22.26 -21.22
CA LEU A 824 9.44 -22.37 -20.03
C LEU A 824 8.89 -23.34 -18.98
N GLU A 825 7.86 -24.14 -19.30
CA GLU A 825 7.27 -25.13 -18.37
C GLU A 825 8.29 -26.15 -17.83
N PHE A 826 9.38 -26.40 -18.56
CA PHE A 826 10.48 -27.27 -18.11
C PHE A 826 11.17 -26.79 -16.82
N LEU A 827 10.95 -25.52 -16.41
CA LEU A 827 11.44 -24.97 -15.16
C LEU A 827 10.56 -25.35 -13.95
N LEU A 828 9.28 -25.68 -14.15
CA LEU A 828 8.34 -26.01 -13.06
C LEU A 828 8.80 -27.22 -12.23
N PRO A 829 9.24 -28.35 -12.83
CA PRO A 829 9.76 -29.49 -12.07
C PRO A 829 11.04 -29.17 -11.28
N LEU A 830 11.75 -28.09 -11.63
CA LEU A 830 12.94 -27.60 -10.93
C LEU A 830 12.57 -26.67 -9.74
N GLY A 831 11.27 -26.52 -9.46
CA GLY A 831 10.76 -25.69 -8.36
C GLY A 831 10.80 -24.19 -8.65
N VAL A 832 10.95 -23.79 -9.92
CA VAL A 832 10.94 -22.40 -10.37
C VAL A 832 9.52 -22.04 -10.81
N GLU A 833 8.98 -20.94 -10.29
CA GLU A 833 7.68 -20.42 -10.71
C GLU A 833 7.80 -19.71 -12.06
N VAL A 834 6.87 -19.95 -12.98
CA VAL A 834 6.80 -19.26 -14.28
C VAL A 834 5.51 -18.43 -14.34
N ARG A 835 5.62 -17.13 -14.63
CA ARG A 835 4.49 -16.20 -14.70
C ARG A 835 4.50 -15.37 -15.99
N THR A 836 3.33 -14.88 -16.38
CA THR A 836 3.22 -14.01 -17.54
C THR A 836 3.77 -12.63 -17.20
N ALA A 837 4.70 -12.13 -18.01
CA ALA A 837 5.23 -10.78 -17.87
C ALA A 837 4.16 -9.69 -18.13
N ASP A 838 3.04 -10.07 -18.77
CA ASP A 838 1.87 -9.20 -19.01
C ASP A 838 1.21 -8.71 -17.72
N ASP A 839 1.40 -9.42 -16.60
CA ASP A 839 0.88 -9.03 -15.29
C ASP A 839 1.61 -7.78 -14.74
N VAL A 840 2.88 -7.59 -15.12
CA VAL A 840 3.75 -6.50 -14.63
C VAL A 840 3.88 -5.38 -15.66
N MET A 841 4.14 -5.74 -16.92
CA MET A 841 4.23 -4.79 -18.03
C MET A 841 3.39 -5.28 -19.20
N PRO A 842 2.50 -4.45 -19.78
CA PRO A 842 1.66 -4.89 -20.89
C PRO A 842 2.47 -5.33 -22.10
N ARG A 843 2.04 -6.40 -22.77
CA ARG A 843 2.63 -6.92 -24.01
C ARG A 843 2.78 -5.85 -25.09
N ALA A 844 1.81 -4.93 -25.20
CA ALA A 844 1.90 -3.84 -26.17
C ALA A 844 3.11 -2.94 -25.94
N LEU A 845 3.54 -2.74 -24.69
CA LEU A 845 4.74 -1.97 -24.37
C LEU A 845 6.01 -2.78 -24.67
N PHE A 846 6.02 -4.08 -24.35
CA PHE A 846 7.07 -5.01 -24.76
C PHE A 846 7.28 -5.01 -26.28
N ASP A 847 6.20 -5.22 -27.05
CA ASP A 847 6.25 -5.24 -28.51
C ASP A 847 6.78 -3.91 -29.06
N ARG A 848 6.41 -2.77 -28.48
CA ARG A 848 6.90 -1.44 -28.89
C ARG A 848 8.39 -1.24 -28.60
N ILE A 849 8.87 -1.67 -27.44
CA ILE A 849 10.29 -1.55 -27.06
C ILE A 849 11.12 -2.47 -27.95
N VAL A 850 10.71 -3.72 -28.13
CA VAL A 850 11.44 -4.73 -28.92
C VAL A 850 11.38 -4.45 -30.43
N ALA A 851 10.28 -3.90 -30.96
CA ALA A 851 10.18 -3.56 -32.39
C ALA A 851 11.21 -2.51 -32.84
N GLY A 852 11.74 -1.70 -31.91
CA GLY A 852 12.69 -0.62 -32.19
C GLY A 852 14.05 -0.76 -31.51
N SER A 853 14.32 -1.85 -30.79
CA SER A 853 15.53 -2.01 -29.98
C SER A 853 15.84 -3.48 -29.62
N GLU A 854 16.84 -3.72 -28.77
CA GLU A 854 17.15 -5.04 -28.21
C GLU A 854 16.33 -5.35 -26.95
N ILE A 855 16.04 -6.62 -26.70
CA ILE A 855 15.28 -7.07 -25.52
C ILE A 855 15.89 -6.66 -24.17
N ARG A 856 17.22 -6.41 -24.13
CA ARG A 856 17.90 -5.92 -22.93
C ARG A 856 17.32 -4.60 -22.40
N TYR A 857 16.87 -3.70 -23.28
CA TYR A 857 16.27 -2.43 -22.89
C TYR A 857 14.92 -2.63 -22.20
N PHE A 858 14.15 -3.63 -22.67
CA PHE A 858 12.94 -4.05 -21.97
C PHE A 858 13.28 -4.61 -20.58
N SER A 859 14.29 -5.47 -20.48
CA SER A 859 14.74 -6.04 -19.21
C SER A 859 15.23 -4.97 -18.21
N ASP A 860 15.86 -3.89 -18.69
CA ASP A 860 16.24 -2.73 -17.88
C ASP A 860 15.02 -2.00 -17.31
N ALA A 861 13.96 -1.78 -18.10
CA ALA A 861 12.72 -1.18 -17.58
C ALA A 861 11.94 -2.15 -16.67
N PHE A 862 11.89 -3.43 -17.06
CA PHE A 862 11.11 -4.47 -16.39
C PHE A 862 11.61 -4.75 -14.97
N ARG A 863 12.93 -4.68 -14.72
CA ARG A 863 13.48 -4.90 -13.38
C ARG A 863 13.00 -3.86 -12.36
N TYR A 864 12.80 -2.61 -12.79
CA TYR A 864 12.24 -1.57 -11.92
C TYR A 864 10.75 -1.80 -11.69
N ALA A 865 9.98 -2.15 -12.73
CA ALA A 865 8.55 -2.41 -12.63
C ALA A 865 8.24 -3.61 -11.72
N VAL A 866 8.92 -4.73 -11.93
CA VAL A 866 8.67 -5.96 -11.16
C VAL A 866 9.04 -5.81 -9.69
N LEU A 867 10.13 -5.12 -9.38
CA LEU A 867 10.52 -4.86 -8.00
C LEU A 867 9.63 -3.80 -7.34
N TYR A 868 9.16 -2.80 -8.10
CA TYR A 868 8.14 -1.89 -7.59
C TYR A 868 6.85 -2.64 -7.24
N GLU A 869 6.42 -3.61 -8.05
CA GLU A 869 5.15 -4.31 -7.80
C GLU A 869 5.26 -5.41 -6.74
N HIS A 870 6.37 -6.16 -6.72
CA HIS A 870 6.50 -7.37 -5.92
C HIS A 870 7.57 -7.31 -4.83
N GLY A 871 8.46 -6.31 -4.85
CA GLY A 871 9.63 -6.26 -3.99
C GLY A 871 10.57 -7.45 -4.21
N GLY A 872 11.48 -7.68 -3.27
CA GLY A 872 12.40 -8.82 -3.31
C GLY A 872 13.68 -8.53 -4.11
N LEU A 873 14.24 -9.57 -4.73
CA LEU A 873 15.48 -9.51 -5.51
C LEU A 873 15.18 -9.59 -7.00
N TRP A 874 15.71 -8.66 -7.78
CA TRP A 874 15.97 -8.87 -9.19
C TRP A 874 17.30 -9.57 -9.34
N MET A 875 17.37 -10.59 -10.20
CA MET A 875 18.62 -11.18 -10.65
C MET A 875 18.57 -11.46 -12.16
N ASP A 876 19.64 -11.08 -12.86
CA ASP A 876 19.82 -11.44 -14.27
C ASP A 876 19.89 -12.97 -14.46
N CYS A 877 19.41 -13.47 -15.60
CA CYS A 877 19.34 -14.91 -15.91
C CYS A 877 20.70 -15.58 -16.16
N ASP A 878 21.80 -14.88 -15.94
CA ASP A 878 23.18 -15.34 -16.04
C ASP A 878 23.98 -15.09 -14.75
N VAL A 879 23.28 -14.88 -13.62
CA VAL A 879 23.86 -14.90 -12.27
C VAL A 879 23.70 -16.30 -11.66
N VAL A 880 24.82 -16.96 -11.35
CA VAL A 880 24.85 -18.26 -10.68
C VAL A 880 25.07 -18.05 -9.18
N MET A 881 24.11 -18.49 -8.36
CA MET A 881 24.17 -18.41 -6.90
C MET A 881 25.04 -19.54 -6.36
N LEU A 882 26.02 -19.18 -5.51
CA LEU A 882 26.88 -20.14 -4.83
C LEU A 882 26.40 -20.48 -3.43
N ARG A 883 25.65 -19.57 -2.80
CA ARG A 883 25.10 -19.73 -1.45
C ARG A 883 23.89 -18.81 -1.22
N PRO A 884 23.07 -19.03 -0.18
CA PRO A 884 21.94 -18.16 0.14
C PRO A 884 22.34 -16.70 0.37
N PHE A 885 21.53 -15.75 -0.09
CA PHE A 885 21.69 -14.31 0.18
C PHE A 885 20.54 -13.80 1.07
N PRO A 886 20.63 -13.94 2.41
CA PRO A 886 19.54 -13.63 3.35
C PRO A 886 19.42 -12.13 3.66
N PHE A 887 19.35 -11.29 2.62
CA PHE A 887 19.29 -9.84 2.75
C PHE A 887 17.95 -9.34 3.30
N ARG A 888 18.01 -8.33 4.18
CA ARG A 888 16.85 -7.70 4.87
C ARG A 888 16.98 -6.17 5.03
N GLY A 889 17.76 -5.52 4.19
CA GLY A 889 17.82 -4.05 4.12
C GLY A 889 16.73 -3.49 3.20
N ASP A 890 16.60 -2.17 3.13
CA ASP A 890 15.55 -1.54 2.31
C ASP A 890 15.90 -1.61 0.81
N TYR A 891 17.19 -1.49 0.49
CA TYR A 891 17.71 -1.56 -0.87
C TYR A 891 19.05 -2.30 -0.95
N PHE A 892 19.35 -2.85 -2.12
CA PHE A 892 20.66 -3.39 -2.44
C PHE A 892 21.01 -3.06 -3.88
N PHE A 893 22.17 -2.44 -4.11
CA PHE A 893 22.69 -2.18 -5.45
C PHE A 893 24.13 -2.65 -5.56
N ASN A 894 24.40 -3.56 -6.50
CA ASN A 894 25.74 -4.10 -6.69
C ASN A 894 26.58 -3.26 -7.67
N LEU A 895 27.78 -2.88 -7.24
CA LEU A 895 28.77 -2.21 -8.10
C LEU A 895 29.45 -3.18 -9.08
N GLN A 896 30.16 -2.62 -10.05
CA GLN A 896 31.14 -3.33 -10.90
C GLN A 896 32.54 -2.73 -10.78
N TRP A 897 33.59 -3.48 -11.13
CA TRP A 897 34.98 -3.01 -10.96
C TRP A 897 35.35 -1.97 -12.01
N ARG A 898 34.96 -2.18 -13.27
CA ARG A 898 35.28 -1.28 -14.39
C ARG A 898 33.99 -0.80 -15.07
N GLY A 899 33.90 0.51 -15.34
CA GLY A 899 32.73 1.09 -16.01
C GLY A 899 32.57 2.61 -15.91
N GLY A 900 33.39 3.28 -15.09
CA GLY A 900 33.29 4.73 -14.85
C GLY A 900 33.37 5.61 -16.09
N HIS A 901 34.21 5.25 -17.06
CA HIS A 901 34.35 5.96 -18.34
C HIS A 901 33.07 6.01 -19.21
N GLN A 902 32.04 5.21 -18.89
CA GLN A 902 30.73 5.23 -19.55
C GLN A 902 29.59 5.56 -18.56
N GLY A 903 29.89 5.88 -17.31
CA GLY A 903 28.90 6.15 -16.26
C GLY A 903 28.21 4.89 -15.69
N HIS A 904 28.76 3.70 -15.93
CA HIS A 904 28.20 2.43 -15.47
C HIS A 904 28.90 1.98 -14.18
N PHE A 905 28.54 2.55 -13.05
CA PHE A 905 29.12 2.14 -11.76
C PHE A 905 28.29 1.05 -11.08
N ILE A 906 26.96 1.20 -11.13
CA ILE A 906 26.00 0.23 -10.62
C ILE A 906 25.55 -0.66 -11.78
N CYS A 907 25.79 -1.97 -11.68
CA CYS A 907 25.57 -2.91 -12.79
C CYS A 907 24.08 -3.22 -13.02
N GLY A 908 23.27 -3.14 -11.96
CA GLY A 908 21.83 -3.47 -12.01
C GLY A 908 21.51 -4.96 -12.17
N ASN A 909 22.51 -5.84 -12.21
CA ASN A 909 22.34 -7.28 -12.38
C ASN A 909 21.74 -7.97 -11.16
N VAL A 910 21.96 -7.40 -9.96
CA VAL A 910 21.31 -7.80 -8.71
C VAL A 910 20.82 -6.53 -8.00
N ILE A 911 19.52 -6.44 -7.79
CA ILE A 911 18.87 -5.31 -7.11
C ILE A 911 17.92 -5.85 -6.05
N TYR A 912 17.95 -5.33 -4.82
CA TYR A 912 16.89 -5.52 -3.84
C TYR A 912 16.10 -4.24 -3.65
N ALA A 913 14.79 -4.36 -3.50
CA ALA A 913 13.94 -3.30 -2.97
C ALA A 913 12.69 -3.88 -2.30
N GLU A 914 12.11 -3.14 -1.36
CA GLU A 914 10.75 -3.40 -0.91
C GLU A 914 9.71 -3.03 -1.98
N ALA A 915 8.56 -3.72 -1.95
CA ALA A 915 7.45 -3.42 -2.84
C ALA A 915 6.97 -1.97 -2.62
N TYR A 916 6.51 -1.35 -3.70
CA TYR A 916 6.03 0.02 -3.76
C TYR A 916 7.06 1.11 -3.43
N SER A 917 8.36 0.80 -3.55
CA SER A 917 9.44 1.78 -3.43
C SER A 917 9.23 2.98 -4.37
N HIS A 918 9.28 4.19 -3.78
CA HIS A 918 9.24 5.43 -4.55
C HIS A 918 10.38 5.52 -5.57
N HIS A 919 11.60 5.12 -5.20
CA HIS A 919 12.75 5.15 -6.10
C HIS A 919 12.58 4.24 -7.31
N LEU A 920 12.06 3.03 -7.12
CA LEU A 920 11.86 2.12 -8.24
C LEU A 920 10.75 2.58 -9.16
N ARG A 921 9.71 3.24 -8.62
CA ARG A 921 8.70 3.92 -9.45
C ARG A 921 9.34 5.02 -10.30
N VAL A 922 10.16 5.88 -9.70
CA VAL A 922 10.83 6.97 -10.42
C VAL A 922 11.79 6.43 -11.47
N LEU A 923 12.60 5.42 -11.14
CA LEU A 923 13.50 4.77 -12.09
C LEU A 923 12.72 4.11 -13.25
N TYR A 924 11.59 3.47 -12.96
CA TYR A 924 10.71 2.92 -14.00
C TYR A 924 10.15 4.04 -14.91
N GLU A 925 9.55 5.09 -14.35
CA GLU A 925 9.00 6.22 -15.11
C GLU A 925 10.09 6.89 -15.97
N MET A 926 11.26 7.17 -15.39
CA MET A 926 12.41 7.73 -16.11
C MET A 926 12.93 6.79 -17.21
N SER A 927 12.94 5.47 -16.98
CA SER A 927 13.39 4.50 -17.98
C SER A 927 12.50 4.52 -19.23
N ILE A 928 11.18 4.62 -19.04
CA ILE A 928 10.20 4.70 -20.12
C ILE A 928 10.32 6.04 -20.85
N GLU A 929 10.39 7.14 -20.11
CA GLU A 929 10.54 8.48 -20.69
C GLU A 929 11.82 8.60 -21.52
N ARG A 930 12.97 8.20 -20.95
CA ARG A 930 14.27 8.26 -21.64
C ARG A 930 14.27 7.37 -22.88
N PHE A 931 13.72 6.15 -22.81
CA PHE A 931 13.70 5.22 -23.93
C PHE A 931 12.94 5.79 -25.15
N PHE A 932 11.81 6.45 -24.92
CA PHE A 932 11.02 7.07 -25.99
C PHE A 932 11.46 8.49 -26.36
N GLY A 933 12.41 9.08 -25.63
CA GLY A 933 13.04 10.37 -25.93
C GLY A 933 14.21 10.27 -26.91
N ASP A 934 14.90 11.41 -27.12
CA ASP A 934 15.94 11.54 -28.16
C ASP A 934 17.29 10.86 -27.81
N THR A 935 17.52 10.50 -26.54
CA THR A 935 18.84 10.03 -26.05
C THR A 935 18.87 8.57 -25.56
N GLY A 936 17.73 7.89 -25.37
CA GLY A 936 17.65 6.63 -24.60
C GLY A 936 18.01 5.32 -25.31
N LYS A 937 18.74 5.37 -26.43
CA LYS A 937 19.12 4.16 -27.21
C LYS A 937 20.61 3.79 -27.11
N GLY A 938 21.37 4.50 -26.27
CA GLY A 938 22.74 4.14 -25.94
C GLY A 938 22.78 2.97 -24.95
N PHE A 939 23.86 2.19 -24.98
CA PHE A 939 24.07 1.10 -24.03
C PHE A 939 24.05 1.65 -22.59
N GLY A 940 23.20 1.09 -21.73
CA GLY A 940 23.08 1.48 -20.32
C GLY A 940 22.23 2.72 -20.01
N GLU A 941 21.79 3.50 -21.01
CA GLU A 941 21.11 4.80 -20.84
C GLU A 941 19.83 4.76 -20.00
N ILE A 942 19.14 3.61 -19.99
CA ILE A 942 17.90 3.39 -19.23
C ILE A 942 18.04 2.30 -18.16
N GLY A 943 19.26 1.77 -17.97
CA GLY A 943 19.58 0.72 -17.02
C GLY A 943 20.77 1.14 -16.15
N PRO A 944 21.95 0.50 -16.26
CA PRO A 944 23.13 0.79 -15.43
C PRO A 944 23.52 2.28 -15.31
N ARG A 945 23.46 3.04 -16.41
CA ARG A 945 23.79 4.47 -16.40
C ARG A 945 22.72 5.29 -15.69
N LEU A 946 21.45 5.08 -16.06
CA LEU A 946 20.31 5.73 -15.39
C LEU A 946 20.35 5.49 -13.89
N LEU A 947 20.60 4.24 -13.48
CA LEU A 947 20.69 3.86 -12.07
C LEU A 947 21.85 4.58 -11.36
N SER A 948 23.03 4.60 -11.99
CA SER A 948 24.21 5.29 -11.45
C SER A 948 23.98 6.81 -11.32
N ASP A 949 23.41 7.43 -12.35
CA ASP A 949 23.07 8.86 -12.37
C ASP A 949 22.01 9.19 -11.31
N TYR A 950 20.99 8.35 -11.15
CA TYR A 950 19.93 8.56 -10.18
C TYR A 950 20.47 8.49 -8.74
N VAL A 951 21.26 7.46 -8.41
CA VAL A 951 21.89 7.33 -7.08
C VAL A 951 22.89 8.48 -6.81
N ALA A 952 23.58 8.97 -7.83
CA ALA A 952 24.46 10.13 -7.71
C ALA A 952 23.70 11.47 -7.62
N SER A 953 22.42 11.53 -8.02
CA SER A 953 21.59 12.73 -7.91
C SER A 953 21.14 13.01 -6.48
N ASP A 954 20.61 14.20 -6.21
CA ASP A 954 19.99 14.54 -4.92
C ASP A 954 18.72 13.71 -4.65
N ALA A 955 17.98 13.35 -5.70
CA ALA A 955 16.74 12.56 -5.59
C ALA A 955 17.00 11.09 -5.19
N GLY A 956 18.19 10.56 -5.49
CA GLY A 956 18.61 9.21 -5.09
C GLY A 956 19.65 9.21 -3.98
N ALA A 957 19.85 10.33 -3.28
CA ALA A 957 20.94 10.46 -2.30
C ALA A 957 20.84 9.45 -1.14
N GLU A 958 19.62 9.11 -0.72
CA GLU A 958 19.37 8.09 0.31
C GLU A 958 19.75 6.68 -0.14
N LEU A 959 19.78 6.40 -1.46
CA LEU A 959 20.18 5.09 -1.97
C LEU A 959 21.69 4.82 -1.84
N ARG A 960 22.51 5.84 -1.59
CA ARG A 960 23.98 5.72 -1.58
C ARG A 960 24.49 4.80 -0.47
N GLU A 961 23.81 4.75 0.67
CA GLU A 961 24.18 3.84 1.78
C GLU A 961 23.93 2.36 1.44
N TRP A 962 23.04 2.12 0.46
CA TRP A 962 22.61 0.80 -0.01
C TRP A 962 23.36 0.29 -1.24
N VAL A 963 24.41 1.00 -1.67
CA VAL A 963 25.32 0.56 -2.72
C VAL A 963 26.39 -0.34 -2.11
N PHE A 964 26.65 -1.51 -2.67
CA PHE A 964 27.64 -2.46 -2.14
C PHE A 964 28.69 -2.85 -3.18
N GLY A 965 29.84 -3.33 -2.71
CA GLY A 965 31.01 -3.57 -3.53
C GLY A 965 30.86 -4.77 -4.47
N PRO A 966 31.64 -4.80 -5.57
CA PRO A 966 31.43 -5.81 -6.61
C PRO A 966 31.67 -7.25 -6.16
N MET A 967 32.44 -7.49 -5.09
CA MET A 967 32.77 -8.84 -4.58
C MET A 967 31.55 -9.74 -4.32
N LEU A 968 30.38 -9.16 -4.09
CA LEU A 968 29.18 -9.91 -3.68
C LEU A 968 28.60 -10.77 -4.83
N PHE A 969 28.53 -10.21 -6.04
CA PHE A 969 27.99 -10.89 -7.23
C PHE A 969 28.82 -10.73 -8.51
N ASN A 970 29.79 -9.80 -8.51
CA ASN A 970 30.65 -9.44 -9.63
C ASN A 970 32.15 -9.61 -9.28
N PRO A 971 32.60 -10.76 -8.70
CA PRO A 971 34.00 -10.94 -8.32
C PRO A 971 34.94 -10.96 -9.54
N ILE A 972 34.48 -11.53 -10.66
CA ILE A 972 35.14 -11.47 -11.98
C ILE A 972 34.45 -10.37 -12.79
N ASP A 973 35.21 -9.36 -13.21
CA ASP A 973 34.67 -8.23 -13.96
C ASP A 973 34.38 -8.60 -15.42
N TRP A 974 33.49 -7.85 -16.07
CA TRP A 974 33.18 -8.06 -17.49
C TRP A 974 34.40 -7.87 -18.41
N THR A 975 35.43 -7.13 -17.98
CA THR A 975 36.69 -7.01 -18.71
C THR A 975 37.60 -8.24 -18.60
N GLU A 976 37.28 -9.17 -17.71
CA GLU A 976 38.08 -10.36 -17.38
C GLU A 976 37.33 -11.67 -17.69
N ILE A 977 36.37 -11.66 -18.61
CA ILE A 977 35.56 -12.85 -18.94
C ILE A 977 36.37 -14.07 -19.43
N SER A 978 37.64 -13.90 -19.83
CA SER A 978 38.54 -15.02 -20.14
C SER A 978 38.93 -15.85 -18.91
N GLU A 979 38.78 -15.31 -17.70
CA GLU A 979 39.06 -16.04 -16.46
C GLU A 979 38.09 -17.20 -16.25
N PHE A 980 36.88 -17.13 -16.83
CA PHE A 980 35.91 -18.24 -16.81
C PHE A 980 36.40 -19.50 -17.53
N ASP A 981 37.37 -19.38 -18.44
CA ASP A 981 37.97 -20.50 -19.17
C ASP A 981 39.10 -21.20 -18.38
N LYS A 982 39.44 -20.70 -17.18
CA LYS A 982 40.44 -21.33 -16.31
C LYS A 982 39.80 -22.36 -15.38
N PRO A 983 40.55 -23.39 -14.96
CA PRO A 983 40.09 -24.33 -13.95
C PRO A 983 39.91 -23.63 -12.61
N LEU A 984 38.92 -24.09 -11.82
CA LEU A 984 38.56 -23.50 -10.53
C LEU A 984 39.76 -23.35 -9.57
N SER A 985 40.70 -24.31 -9.59
CA SER A 985 41.91 -24.28 -8.75
C SER A 985 42.82 -23.06 -8.97
N GLN A 986 42.73 -22.39 -10.12
CA GLN A 986 43.51 -21.19 -10.45
C GLN A 986 42.78 -19.88 -10.11
N LEU A 987 41.54 -19.95 -9.60
CA LEU A 987 40.67 -18.78 -9.37
C LEU A 987 40.49 -18.44 -7.89
N ALA A 988 41.41 -18.92 -7.03
CA ALA A 988 41.38 -18.65 -5.60
C ALA A 988 41.40 -17.14 -5.31
N ASP A 989 42.18 -16.36 -6.06
CA ASP A 989 42.30 -14.91 -5.85
C ASP A 989 41.01 -14.13 -6.15
N TYR A 990 40.08 -14.72 -6.92
CA TYR A 990 38.79 -14.13 -7.25
C TYR A 990 37.67 -14.62 -6.33
N LEU A 991 37.64 -15.93 -6.04
CA LEU A 991 36.49 -16.61 -5.46
C LEU A 991 36.67 -17.02 -3.99
N ASN A 992 37.90 -16.99 -3.47
CA ASN A 992 38.20 -17.34 -2.08
C ASN A 992 37.89 -16.19 -1.11
N ASP A 993 36.62 -15.77 -1.07
CA ASP A 993 36.13 -14.74 -0.15
C ASP A 993 34.70 -15.07 0.31
N GLU A 994 34.45 -14.92 1.61
CA GLU A 994 33.15 -15.21 2.24
C GLU A 994 32.01 -14.28 1.80
N ARG A 995 32.32 -13.15 1.16
CA ARG A 995 31.34 -12.21 0.62
C ARG A 995 30.79 -12.65 -0.73
N VAL A 996 31.40 -13.61 -1.43
CA VAL A 996 30.92 -14.05 -2.74
C VAL A 996 29.64 -14.87 -2.57
N PHE A 997 28.49 -14.26 -2.90
CA PHE A 997 27.18 -14.92 -2.87
C PHE A 997 26.82 -15.57 -4.21
N GLY A 998 27.21 -14.92 -5.31
CA GLY A 998 27.02 -15.43 -6.66
C GLY A 998 28.07 -14.92 -7.63
N ILE A 999 28.00 -15.40 -8.87
CA ILE A 999 28.89 -14.99 -9.96
C ILE A 999 28.03 -14.60 -11.16
N HIS A 1000 28.21 -13.37 -11.65
CA HIS A 1000 27.66 -12.92 -12.91
C HIS A 1000 28.51 -13.40 -14.09
N LEU A 1001 27.93 -14.15 -15.02
CA LEU A 1001 28.65 -14.77 -16.15
C LEU A 1001 28.91 -13.80 -17.31
N TRP A 1002 28.25 -12.64 -17.35
CA TRP A 1002 28.37 -11.64 -18.43
C TRP A 1002 28.15 -12.22 -19.83
N THR A 1003 27.37 -13.30 -19.95
CA THR A 1003 27.17 -14.09 -21.18
C THR A 1003 28.43 -14.72 -21.81
N ALA A 1004 29.50 -14.95 -21.04
CA ALA A 1004 30.73 -15.62 -21.53
C ALA A 1004 30.41 -16.97 -22.23
N ARG A 1005 31.01 -17.16 -23.42
CA ARG A 1005 30.62 -18.12 -24.48
C ARG A 1005 30.38 -19.56 -23.97
N ASN A 1006 29.12 -20.01 -24.05
CA ASN A 1006 28.61 -21.33 -23.65
C ASN A 1006 29.06 -22.52 -24.55
N GLU A 1007 30.31 -22.59 -25.00
CA GLU A 1007 30.78 -23.72 -25.84
C GLU A 1007 31.64 -24.76 -25.10
N ALA A 1008 31.74 -24.69 -23.77
CA ALA A 1008 32.59 -25.63 -23.05
C ALA A 1008 31.96 -27.04 -22.92
N ARG A 1009 32.54 -28.01 -23.63
CA ARG A 1009 32.53 -29.43 -23.22
C ARG A 1009 33.83 -29.69 -22.44
N SER A 1010 33.73 -30.25 -21.25
CA SER A 1010 34.82 -31.08 -20.71
C SER A 1010 34.37 -31.92 -19.52
N ASP A 1011 34.70 -33.20 -19.63
CA ASP A 1011 34.55 -34.29 -18.69
C ASP A 1011 35.93 -34.58 -18.06
N GLY A 1012 36.13 -34.19 -16.79
CA GLY A 1012 37.35 -34.51 -16.03
C GLY A 1012 37.79 -33.50 -14.97
N GLU A 1013 38.81 -33.86 -14.18
CA GLU A 1013 39.50 -32.95 -13.25
C GLU A 1013 40.29 -31.89 -14.03
N GLY A 1014 39.91 -30.62 -13.89
CA GLY A 1014 40.49 -29.50 -14.65
C GLY A 1014 39.51 -28.80 -15.61
N ALA A 1015 38.21 -29.12 -15.54
CA ALA A 1015 37.18 -28.41 -16.28
C ALA A 1015 37.23 -26.88 -15.99
N PRO A 1016 37.01 -26.04 -17.02
CA PRO A 1016 36.97 -24.60 -16.85
C PRO A 1016 35.75 -24.17 -16.00
N LEU A 1017 35.86 -23.03 -15.31
CA LEU A 1017 34.82 -22.55 -14.40
C LEU A 1017 33.45 -22.41 -15.09
N ASN A 1018 33.41 -21.93 -16.34
CA ASN A 1018 32.15 -21.85 -17.11
C ASN A 1018 31.45 -23.21 -17.28
N ALA A 1019 32.20 -24.29 -17.51
CA ALA A 1019 31.64 -25.65 -17.59
C ALA A 1019 31.08 -26.12 -16.25
N LEU A 1020 31.72 -25.76 -15.14
CA LEU A 1020 31.21 -26.07 -13.79
C LEU A 1020 29.94 -25.27 -13.47
N LEU A 1021 29.89 -23.99 -13.88
CA LEU A 1021 28.77 -23.09 -13.61
C LEU A 1021 27.55 -23.31 -14.51
N ILE A 1022 27.68 -24.01 -15.65
CA ILE A 1022 26.55 -24.35 -16.53
C ILE A 1022 25.76 -25.58 -16.03
N ASP A 1023 26.36 -26.40 -15.17
CA ASP A 1023 25.69 -27.49 -14.44
C ASP A 1023 26.14 -27.48 -12.96
N PRO A 1024 25.73 -26.46 -12.19
CA PRO A 1024 26.25 -26.24 -10.85
C PRO A 1024 25.80 -27.32 -9.87
N LEU A 1025 24.64 -27.95 -10.07
CA LEU A 1025 24.13 -29.01 -9.20
C LEU A 1025 24.97 -30.28 -9.28
N HIS A 1026 25.43 -30.65 -10.48
CA HIS A 1026 26.30 -31.79 -10.67
C HIS A 1026 27.75 -31.47 -10.29
N SER A 1027 28.23 -30.28 -10.69
CA SER A 1027 29.62 -29.85 -10.51
C SER A 1027 29.97 -29.49 -9.07
N PHE A 1028 28.98 -29.05 -8.29
CA PHE A 1028 29.12 -28.72 -6.87
C PHE A 1028 28.22 -29.63 -6.01
N PRO A 1029 28.49 -30.95 -5.96
CA PRO A 1029 27.65 -31.91 -5.24
C PRO A 1029 27.60 -31.60 -3.74
N SER A 1030 26.50 -31.99 -3.07
CA SER A 1030 26.39 -31.91 -1.61
C SER A 1030 27.41 -32.80 -0.91
N LEU A 1031 27.69 -32.51 0.35
CA LEU A 1031 28.64 -33.30 1.14
C LEU A 1031 28.16 -34.75 1.32
N THR A 1032 26.85 -34.97 1.34
CA THR A 1032 26.22 -36.30 1.38
C THR A 1032 26.55 -37.12 0.12
N ASN A 1033 26.48 -36.51 -1.06
CA ASN A 1033 26.83 -37.18 -2.32
C ASN A 1033 28.33 -37.52 -2.39
N LEU A 1034 29.19 -36.63 -1.88
CA LEU A 1034 30.63 -36.88 -1.82
C LEU A 1034 30.99 -37.96 -0.79
N ALA A 1035 30.34 -37.98 0.37
CA ALA A 1035 30.50 -39.04 1.38
C ALA A 1035 30.17 -40.43 0.82
N ASP A 1036 29.12 -40.52 0.00
CA ASP A 1036 28.76 -41.74 -0.72
C ASP A 1036 29.82 -42.10 -1.78
N ARG A 1037 30.31 -41.12 -2.55
CA ARG A 1037 31.32 -41.32 -3.59
C ARG A 1037 32.67 -41.81 -3.05
N PHE A 1038 33.14 -41.22 -1.95
CA PHE A 1038 34.40 -41.57 -1.31
C PHE A 1038 34.27 -42.69 -0.28
N ASN A 1039 33.06 -43.24 -0.10
CA ASN A 1039 32.81 -44.38 0.78
C ASN A 1039 33.28 -44.14 2.24
N THR A 1040 32.94 -42.97 2.80
CA THR A 1040 33.21 -42.62 4.20
C THR A 1040 32.07 -43.08 5.12
N ASP A 1041 32.34 -43.34 6.39
CA ASP A 1041 31.35 -43.63 7.46
C ASP A 1041 30.46 -42.43 7.85
N LYS A 1042 30.83 -41.23 7.43
CA LYS A 1042 30.05 -40.00 7.60
C LYS A 1042 28.66 -40.03 6.96
N ASN A 1043 28.33 -41.04 6.13
CA ASN A 1043 27.01 -41.22 5.49
C ASN A 1043 26.56 -42.70 5.37
N ARG A 1044 25.30 -42.91 4.95
CA ARG A 1044 24.51 -44.16 5.05
C ARG A 1044 25.03 -45.44 4.36
N HIS A 1045 25.93 -45.37 3.39
CA HIS A 1045 26.20 -46.50 2.48
C HIS A 1045 27.38 -47.40 2.88
N THR A 1046 28.08 -47.08 3.97
CA THR A 1046 29.16 -47.89 4.55
C THR A 1046 28.68 -48.73 5.74
N GLY A 1047 29.40 -49.81 6.03
CA GLY A 1047 28.99 -50.86 7.00
C GLY A 1047 28.76 -50.41 8.45
N ASN A 1048 29.26 -49.22 8.84
CA ASN A 1048 28.93 -48.51 10.07
C ASN A 1048 28.26 -47.18 9.69
N ARG A 1049 27.03 -46.95 10.16
CA ARG A 1049 26.07 -46.01 9.52
C ARG A 1049 25.89 -44.72 10.32
N HIS A 1050 26.52 -43.62 9.93
CA HIS A 1050 26.22 -42.29 10.48
C HIS A 1050 25.48 -41.40 9.46
N ALA A 1051 24.91 -40.29 9.95
CA ALA A 1051 24.21 -39.29 9.13
C ALA A 1051 24.83 -37.89 9.25
N TYR A 1052 26.10 -37.82 9.69
CA TYR A 1052 26.82 -36.59 10.00
C TYR A 1052 27.05 -35.72 8.76
N ALA A 1053 27.19 -36.32 7.58
CA ALA A 1053 27.34 -35.60 6.31
C ALA A 1053 26.23 -34.54 6.08
N ARG A 1054 24.99 -34.79 6.52
CA ARG A 1054 23.89 -33.82 6.43
C ARG A 1054 24.05 -32.63 7.37
N VAL A 1055 24.67 -32.85 8.52
CA VAL A 1055 24.95 -31.80 9.52
C VAL A 1055 26.11 -30.93 9.02
N TYR A 1056 27.19 -31.55 8.55
CA TYR A 1056 28.29 -30.84 7.90
C TYR A 1056 27.83 -30.02 6.71
N ASP A 1057 27.00 -30.60 5.83
CA ASP A 1057 26.43 -29.88 4.68
C ASP A 1057 25.61 -28.66 5.15
N ARG A 1058 24.77 -28.81 6.20
CA ARG A 1058 23.99 -27.69 6.77
C ARG A 1058 24.87 -26.58 7.34
N LEU A 1059 25.93 -26.91 8.07
CA LEU A 1059 26.73 -25.92 8.80
C LEU A 1059 27.89 -25.33 7.99
N LEU A 1060 28.39 -26.05 6.98
CA LEU A 1060 29.62 -25.67 6.26
C LEU A 1060 29.41 -25.36 4.78
N SER A 1061 28.30 -25.76 4.14
CA SER A 1061 28.06 -25.47 2.71
C SER A 1061 28.12 -23.98 2.36
N GLY A 1062 27.65 -23.11 3.27
CA GLY A 1062 27.74 -21.65 3.11
C GLY A 1062 29.17 -21.09 3.09
N ARG A 1063 30.18 -21.91 3.41
CA ARG A 1063 31.61 -21.57 3.36
C ARG A 1063 32.37 -22.35 2.29
N ARG A 1064 31.69 -22.98 1.33
CA ARG A 1064 32.31 -23.84 0.32
C ARG A 1064 33.56 -23.23 -0.34
N PHE A 1065 33.44 -21.99 -0.80
CA PHE A 1065 34.54 -21.29 -1.47
C PHE A 1065 35.40 -20.44 -0.53
N SER A 1066 35.02 -20.24 0.73
CA SER A 1066 35.75 -19.37 1.66
C SER A 1066 36.47 -20.13 2.79
N LEU A 1067 36.22 -21.43 2.93
CA LEU A 1067 36.90 -22.27 3.90
C LEU A 1067 38.36 -22.48 3.47
N ARG A 1068 39.28 -22.06 4.33
CA ARG A 1068 40.72 -22.05 4.06
C ARG A 1068 41.43 -23.21 4.72
N ARG A 1069 41.09 -23.53 5.97
CA ARG A 1069 41.84 -24.50 6.77
C ARG A 1069 40.91 -25.36 7.62
N LEU A 1070 40.96 -26.66 7.38
CA LEU A 1070 40.21 -27.68 8.13
C LEU A 1070 41.19 -28.63 8.78
N MET A 1071 40.98 -28.98 10.04
CA MET A 1071 41.69 -30.07 10.72
C MET A 1071 40.74 -31.24 10.95
N GLU A 1072 41.21 -32.45 10.66
CA GLU A 1072 40.55 -33.71 11.02
C GLU A 1072 41.50 -34.54 11.87
N ILE A 1073 41.04 -34.92 13.06
CA ILE A 1073 41.73 -35.80 14.00
C ILE A 1073 41.12 -37.20 13.82
N GLY A 1074 41.95 -38.19 13.53
CA GLY A 1074 41.52 -39.53 13.12
C GLY A 1074 41.30 -39.63 11.60
N LEU A 1075 42.23 -40.28 10.91
CA LEU A 1075 42.20 -40.48 9.46
C LEU A 1075 41.95 -41.94 9.06
N CYS A 1076 42.48 -42.92 9.82
CA CYS A 1076 42.16 -44.34 9.66
C CYS A 1076 42.71 -45.21 10.81
N ARG A 1077 42.06 -46.34 11.13
CA ARG A 1077 42.54 -47.28 12.17
C ARG A 1077 43.66 -48.24 11.71
N VAL A 1078 43.84 -48.51 10.41
CA VAL A 1078 44.92 -49.36 9.86
C VAL A 1078 45.17 -48.99 8.38
N LEU A 1079 46.41 -48.66 8.00
CA LEU A 1079 46.84 -48.64 6.60
C LEU A 1079 46.78 -50.08 6.05
N ALA A 1080 45.83 -50.37 5.16
CA ALA A 1080 45.89 -51.62 4.39
C ALA A 1080 47.08 -51.56 3.41
N ASP A 1081 47.73 -52.69 3.12
CA ASP A 1081 48.92 -52.79 2.24
C ASP A 1081 48.68 -52.24 0.79
N ASP A 1082 47.44 -51.93 0.42
CA ASP A 1082 46.99 -51.40 -0.88
C ASP A 1082 46.30 -50.02 -0.83
N GLN A 1083 46.30 -49.33 0.33
CA GLN A 1083 45.57 -48.07 0.50
C GLN A 1083 46.36 -46.88 -0.07
N THR A 1084 45.83 -46.29 -1.15
CA THR A 1084 46.48 -45.22 -1.92
C THR A 1084 45.93 -43.81 -1.66
N GLU A 1085 44.87 -43.67 -0.85
CA GLU A 1085 44.23 -42.40 -0.52
C GLU A 1085 43.62 -42.42 0.89
N THR A 1086 43.42 -41.23 1.47
CA THR A 1086 42.68 -40.97 2.72
C THR A 1086 41.25 -40.48 2.38
N PRO A 1087 40.20 -41.32 2.49
CA PRO A 1087 38.88 -41.02 1.94
C PRO A 1087 38.19 -39.74 2.48
N SER A 1088 38.31 -39.47 3.78
CA SER A 1088 37.74 -38.26 4.40
C SER A 1088 38.43 -36.98 3.92
N VAL A 1089 39.77 -36.99 3.77
CA VAL A 1089 40.54 -35.88 3.21
C VAL A 1089 40.14 -35.60 1.76
N SER A 1090 40.00 -36.65 0.93
CA SER A 1090 39.53 -36.52 -0.46
C SER A 1090 38.12 -35.91 -0.53
N LEU A 1091 37.24 -36.28 0.42
CA LEU A 1091 35.93 -35.66 0.59
C LEU A 1091 36.03 -34.16 0.90
N TRP A 1092 36.83 -33.78 1.91
CA TRP A 1092 36.97 -32.38 2.33
C TRP A 1092 37.58 -31.51 1.22
N GLN A 1093 38.62 -32.00 0.54
CA GLN A 1093 39.28 -31.26 -0.55
C GLN A 1093 38.40 -31.11 -1.79
N SER A 1094 37.52 -32.08 -2.06
CA SER A 1094 36.54 -32.04 -3.15
C SER A 1094 35.39 -31.10 -2.85
N PHE A 1095 34.95 -31.04 -1.59
CA PHE A 1095 33.86 -30.15 -1.19
C PHE A 1095 34.33 -28.70 -1.09
N PHE A 1096 35.48 -28.44 -0.47
CA PHE A 1096 36.09 -27.12 -0.28
C PHE A 1096 37.26 -26.90 -1.26
N PRO A 1097 37.06 -26.32 -2.45
CA PRO A 1097 38.06 -26.28 -3.53
C PRO A 1097 39.36 -25.51 -3.20
N PHE A 1098 39.34 -24.61 -2.22
CA PHE A 1098 40.51 -23.81 -1.81
C PHE A 1098 41.05 -24.16 -0.42
N CYS A 1099 40.46 -25.16 0.25
CA CYS A 1099 40.85 -25.54 1.60
C CYS A 1099 42.16 -26.35 1.61
N GLN A 1100 43.02 -26.04 2.58
CA GLN A 1100 44.11 -26.90 3.05
C GLN A 1100 43.61 -27.74 4.23
N VAL A 1101 43.74 -29.06 4.11
CA VAL A 1101 43.31 -30.01 5.14
C VAL A 1101 44.53 -30.44 5.98
N PHE A 1102 44.38 -30.40 7.29
CA PHE A 1102 45.35 -30.87 8.27
C PHE A 1102 44.88 -32.18 8.89
N GLY A 1103 45.65 -33.24 8.70
CA GLY A 1103 45.39 -34.55 9.30
C GLY A 1103 46.16 -34.74 10.59
N VAL A 1104 45.51 -35.21 11.65
CA VAL A 1104 46.14 -35.54 12.93
C VAL A 1104 45.84 -36.99 13.25
N ASP A 1105 46.84 -37.86 13.28
CA ASP A 1105 46.65 -39.29 13.55
C ASP A 1105 47.89 -39.88 14.25
N SER A 1106 47.71 -41.00 14.96
CA SER A 1106 48.81 -41.77 15.53
C SER A 1106 49.66 -42.47 14.46
N THR A 1107 49.08 -42.70 13.27
CA THR A 1107 49.69 -43.30 12.09
C THR A 1107 50.41 -42.24 11.25
N ASP A 1108 51.53 -42.60 10.62
CA ASP A 1108 52.28 -41.70 9.74
C ASP A 1108 51.66 -41.63 8.33
N PHE A 1109 51.04 -40.48 8.02
CA PHE A 1109 50.51 -40.15 6.69
C PHE A 1109 51.37 -39.14 5.94
N SER A 1110 52.64 -38.96 6.31
CA SER A 1110 53.50 -37.90 5.74
C SER A 1110 53.79 -38.07 4.25
N GLU A 1111 53.66 -39.28 3.71
CA GLU A 1111 53.83 -39.59 2.29
C GLU A 1111 52.74 -38.97 1.40
N PHE A 1112 51.54 -38.70 1.95
CA PHE A 1112 50.44 -38.09 1.21
C PHE A 1112 50.48 -36.55 1.21
N ASN A 1113 51.44 -35.94 1.90
CA ASN A 1113 51.55 -34.49 2.05
C ASN A 1113 51.74 -33.79 0.70
N ASN A 1114 50.91 -32.78 0.44
CA ASN A 1114 50.99 -31.93 -0.74
C ASN A 1114 50.71 -30.46 -0.37
N GLU A 1115 50.37 -29.61 -1.33
CA GLU A 1115 50.06 -28.19 -1.07
C GLU A 1115 48.75 -28.03 -0.27
N ARG A 1116 47.76 -28.91 -0.52
CA ARG A 1116 46.42 -28.88 0.07
C ARG A 1116 46.21 -29.90 1.20
N PHE A 1117 47.16 -30.79 1.48
CA PHE A 1117 47.10 -31.72 2.62
C PHE A 1117 48.42 -31.75 3.39
N LYS A 1118 48.33 -31.64 4.72
CA LYS A 1118 49.45 -31.78 5.66
C LYS A 1118 49.04 -32.68 6.83
N SER A 1119 49.79 -33.73 7.11
CA SER A 1119 49.57 -34.63 8.23
C SER A 1119 50.56 -34.41 9.37
N PHE A 1120 50.13 -34.70 10.60
CA PHE A 1120 50.93 -34.69 11.81
C PHE A 1120 50.73 -35.99 12.59
N ILE A 1121 51.84 -36.63 12.97
CA ILE A 1121 51.83 -37.77 13.89
C ILE A 1121 51.55 -37.25 15.29
N CYS A 1122 50.44 -37.69 15.90
CA CYS A 1122 49.99 -37.27 17.21
C CYS A 1122 49.14 -38.35 17.88
N ASP A 1123 49.53 -38.75 19.09
CA ASP A 1123 48.67 -39.53 19.98
C ASP A 1123 47.81 -38.56 20.80
N GLN A 1124 46.50 -38.52 20.53
CA GLN A 1124 45.59 -37.56 21.16
C GLN A 1124 45.41 -37.75 22.67
N SER A 1125 45.84 -38.89 23.23
CA SER A 1125 45.86 -39.12 24.68
C SER A 1125 47.05 -38.43 25.38
N LYS A 1126 48.02 -37.90 24.62
CA LYS A 1126 49.26 -37.31 25.14
C LYS A 1126 49.31 -35.80 24.93
N LEU A 1127 49.34 -35.06 26.05
CA LEU A 1127 49.44 -33.60 26.05
C LEU A 1127 50.66 -33.06 25.27
N ASP A 1128 51.83 -33.68 25.45
CA ASP A 1128 53.06 -33.26 24.77
C ASP A 1128 52.97 -33.42 23.23
N ASP A 1129 52.16 -34.36 22.74
CA ASP A 1129 51.95 -34.59 21.31
C ASP A 1129 51.05 -33.50 20.72
N LEU A 1130 49.94 -33.19 21.41
CA LEU A 1130 49.04 -32.10 21.05
C LEU A 1130 49.78 -30.76 21.02
N HIS A 1131 50.62 -30.45 22.00
CA HIS A 1131 51.44 -29.23 22.01
C HIS A 1131 52.42 -29.16 20.83
N ARG A 1132 53.01 -30.28 20.40
CA ARG A 1132 53.88 -30.32 19.21
C ARG A 1132 53.13 -30.04 17.91
N VAL A 1133 51.85 -30.39 17.83
CA VAL A 1133 51.00 -30.02 16.69
C VAL A 1133 50.59 -28.55 16.78
N ALA A 1134 50.09 -28.12 17.93
CA ALA A 1134 49.60 -26.76 18.14
C ALA A 1134 50.69 -25.71 17.89
N THR A 1135 51.95 -25.96 18.26
CA THR A 1135 53.08 -25.03 18.01
C THR A 1135 53.46 -24.88 16.54
N LYS A 1136 53.00 -25.77 15.65
CA LYS A 1136 53.21 -25.66 14.20
C LYS A 1136 52.10 -24.88 13.50
N LEU A 1137 51.05 -24.50 14.21
CA LEU A 1137 49.87 -23.82 13.69
C LEU A 1137 49.66 -22.51 14.44
N GLU A 1138 49.27 -21.47 13.72
CA GLU A 1138 48.99 -20.18 14.35
C GLU A 1138 47.64 -20.24 15.11
N PRO A 1139 47.52 -19.61 16.30
CA PRO A 1139 46.24 -19.47 16.98
C PRO A 1139 45.18 -18.80 16.09
N GLY A 1140 43.94 -19.29 16.17
CA GLY A 1140 42.84 -18.77 15.35
C GLY A 1140 42.97 -19.01 13.84
N SER A 1141 43.84 -19.93 13.40
CA SER A 1141 44.10 -20.16 11.97
C SER A 1141 43.26 -21.27 11.32
N LEU A 1142 42.53 -22.07 12.09
CA LEU A 1142 41.68 -23.15 11.58
C LEU A 1142 40.22 -22.70 11.50
N ASP A 1143 39.56 -22.84 10.36
CA ASP A 1143 38.13 -22.51 10.22
C ASP A 1143 37.24 -23.61 10.84
N VAL A 1144 37.69 -24.86 10.74
CA VAL A 1144 36.99 -26.05 11.19
C VAL A 1144 37.99 -27.03 11.83
N ILE A 1145 37.59 -27.64 12.94
CA ILE A 1145 38.28 -28.78 13.56
C ILE A 1145 37.25 -29.90 13.73
N ILE A 1146 37.61 -31.12 13.34
CA ILE A 1146 36.78 -32.32 13.46
C ILE A 1146 37.56 -33.32 14.29
N ASP A 1147 36.99 -33.75 15.41
CA ASP A 1147 37.51 -34.82 16.25
C ASP A 1147 36.75 -36.11 15.98
N ASP A 1148 37.39 -37.02 15.24
CA ASP A 1148 36.93 -38.35 14.84
C ASP A 1148 38.00 -39.40 15.21
N GLY A 1149 38.66 -39.19 16.36
CA GLY A 1149 39.85 -39.92 16.77
C GLY A 1149 39.59 -41.20 17.56
N SER A 1150 39.99 -41.21 18.84
CA SER A 1150 39.85 -42.40 19.71
C SER A 1150 38.44 -42.59 20.27
N HIS A 1151 37.62 -41.53 20.26
CA HIS A 1151 36.31 -41.42 20.91
C HIS A 1151 36.34 -41.67 22.44
N ALA A 1152 37.53 -41.67 23.07
CA ALA A 1152 37.65 -41.69 24.52
C ALA A 1152 37.37 -40.29 25.06
N SER A 1153 36.45 -40.15 26.03
CA SER A 1153 36.10 -38.81 26.52
C SER A 1153 37.24 -38.06 27.21
N PHE A 1154 38.25 -38.75 27.73
CA PHE A 1154 39.47 -38.09 28.20
C PHE A 1154 40.19 -37.39 27.04
N ASP A 1155 40.37 -38.11 25.93
CA ASP A 1155 41.08 -37.60 24.76
C ASP A 1155 40.31 -36.49 24.08
N GLU A 1156 39.00 -36.66 23.83
CA GLU A 1156 38.13 -35.63 23.22
C GLU A 1156 38.09 -34.32 24.03
N GLN A 1157 38.12 -34.41 25.36
CA GLN A 1157 38.16 -33.23 26.23
C GLN A 1157 39.53 -32.58 26.23
N LEU A 1158 40.59 -33.39 26.11
CA LEU A 1158 41.97 -32.91 26.04
C LEU A 1158 42.23 -32.18 24.71
N THR A 1159 41.85 -32.78 23.59
CA THR A 1159 41.92 -32.17 22.25
C THR A 1159 41.07 -30.91 22.17
N LEU A 1160 39.83 -30.95 22.67
CA LEU A 1160 38.97 -29.76 22.73
C LEU A 1160 39.67 -28.64 23.50
N ARG A 1161 40.27 -28.92 24.65
CA ARG A 1161 40.98 -27.88 25.43
C ARG A 1161 42.18 -27.30 24.68
N GLU A 1162 43.02 -28.15 24.08
CA GLU A 1162 44.29 -27.72 23.50
C GLU A 1162 44.15 -27.14 22.08
N PHE A 1163 43.20 -27.60 21.28
CA PHE A 1163 43.03 -27.17 19.89
C PHE A 1163 41.94 -26.11 19.68
N PHE A 1164 41.02 -25.90 20.63
CA PHE A 1164 40.05 -24.79 20.54
C PHE A 1164 40.69 -23.39 20.41
N PRO A 1165 41.89 -23.11 20.97
CA PRO A 1165 42.63 -21.87 20.68
C PRO A 1165 43.07 -21.73 19.21
N LEU A 1166 43.29 -22.84 18.48
CA LEU A 1166 43.65 -22.83 17.06
C LEU A 1166 42.45 -22.52 16.16
N LEU A 1167 41.23 -22.75 16.65
CA LEU A 1167 39.99 -22.46 15.93
C LEU A 1167 39.79 -20.94 15.78
N ALA A 1168 39.47 -20.50 14.57
CA ALA A 1168 39.17 -19.13 14.24
C ALA A 1168 37.89 -18.66 14.94
N GLU A 1169 37.78 -17.35 15.15
CA GLU A 1169 36.56 -16.70 15.64
C GLU A 1169 35.37 -17.05 14.73
N GLY A 1170 34.26 -17.53 15.30
CA GLY A 1170 33.12 -18.01 14.51
C GLY A 1170 33.35 -19.31 13.73
N GLY A 1171 34.48 -19.99 13.95
CA GLY A 1171 34.77 -21.33 13.43
C GLY A 1171 34.00 -22.44 14.16
N TRP A 1172 34.02 -23.64 13.59
CA TRP A 1172 33.30 -24.81 14.12
C TRP A 1172 34.26 -25.91 14.62
N TYR A 1173 34.02 -26.40 15.83
CA TYR A 1173 34.61 -27.62 16.37
C TYR A 1173 33.57 -28.73 16.38
N PHE A 1174 33.85 -29.87 15.76
CA PHE A 1174 32.98 -31.04 15.74
C PHE A 1174 33.60 -32.18 16.55
N ILE A 1175 32.78 -32.92 17.29
CA ILE A 1175 33.19 -34.18 17.95
C ILE A 1175 32.20 -35.25 17.51
N GLU A 1176 32.71 -36.27 16.83
CA GLU A 1176 31.95 -37.44 16.37
C GLU A 1176 31.91 -38.54 17.44
N ASP A 1177 30.89 -39.39 17.37
CA ASP A 1177 30.72 -40.62 18.16
C ASP A 1177 30.72 -40.49 19.69
N LEU A 1178 30.14 -39.40 20.19
CA LEU A 1178 29.92 -39.11 21.61
C LEU A 1178 29.07 -40.12 22.40
N ASP A 1179 28.47 -41.10 21.72
CA ASP A 1179 27.66 -42.18 22.31
C ASP A 1179 28.45 -43.48 22.54
N TRP A 1180 29.73 -43.53 22.14
CA TRP A 1180 30.60 -44.68 22.32
C TRP A 1180 31.86 -44.31 23.10
N GLN A 1181 32.42 -45.26 23.84
CA GLN A 1181 33.74 -45.15 24.48
C GLN A 1181 34.48 -46.49 24.44
N PRO A 1182 35.82 -46.50 24.45
CA PRO A 1182 36.60 -47.73 24.59
C PRO A 1182 36.26 -48.51 25.88
N PRO A 1183 36.17 -49.85 25.83
CA PRO A 1183 35.77 -50.67 27.00
C PRO A 1183 36.69 -50.58 28.22
N ASP A 1184 37.95 -50.17 28.03
CA ASP A 1184 38.99 -50.11 29.07
C ASP A 1184 39.06 -48.74 29.79
N GLU A 1185 38.16 -47.80 29.45
CA GLU A 1185 38.12 -46.46 30.06
C GLU A 1185 37.43 -46.44 31.44
N ASP A 1186 38.01 -45.69 32.37
CA ASP A 1186 37.51 -45.58 33.75
C ASP A 1186 36.43 -44.50 33.86
N THR A 1187 35.17 -44.92 33.75
CA THR A 1187 33.97 -44.06 33.89
C THR A 1187 33.89 -43.26 35.21
N GLY A 1188 34.72 -43.56 36.22
CA GLY A 1188 34.81 -42.81 37.47
C GLY A 1188 35.80 -41.64 37.49
N LYS A 1189 36.71 -41.54 36.50
CA LYS A 1189 37.78 -40.52 36.47
C LYS A 1189 37.39 -39.22 35.77
N ILE A 1190 36.52 -39.29 34.76
CA ILE A 1190 36.11 -38.16 33.94
C ILE A 1190 34.65 -38.28 33.52
N ALA A 1191 33.94 -37.16 33.41
CA ALA A 1191 32.58 -37.16 32.88
C ALA A 1191 32.58 -37.51 31.38
N LEU A 1192 31.52 -38.15 30.87
CA LEU A 1192 31.32 -38.29 29.42
C LEU A 1192 31.33 -36.91 28.76
N THR A 1193 32.08 -36.72 27.67
CA THR A 1193 32.19 -35.43 26.95
C THR A 1193 30.82 -34.86 26.63
N LYS A 1194 29.90 -35.70 26.20
CA LYS A 1194 28.50 -35.35 25.93
C LYS A 1194 27.79 -34.73 27.14
N ASN A 1195 27.94 -35.32 28.32
CA ASN A 1195 27.32 -34.83 29.55
C ASN A 1195 27.96 -33.51 29.99
N LEU A 1196 29.29 -33.43 29.93
CA LEU A 1196 30.05 -32.22 30.26
C LEU A 1196 29.62 -31.04 29.39
N LEU A 1197 29.54 -31.24 28.07
CA LEU A 1197 29.13 -30.20 27.12
C LEU A 1197 27.65 -29.79 27.31
N ARG A 1198 26.77 -30.72 27.68
CA ARG A 1198 25.37 -30.39 28.04
C ARG A 1198 25.29 -29.55 29.30
N GLU A 1199 26.13 -29.82 30.30
CA GLU A 1199 26.21 -28.99 31.51
C GLU A 1199 26.72 -27.59 31.18
N ILE A 1200 27.78 -27.48 30.37
CA ILE A 1200 28.30 -26.18 29.91
C ILE A 1200 27.23 -25.42 29.12
N GLN A 1201 26.51 -26.08 28.20
CA GLN A 1201 25.42 -25.48 27.42
C GLN A 1201 24.29 -24.95 28.33
N ARG A 1202 23.89 -25.71 29.35
CA ARG A 1202 22.75 -25.37 30.23
C ARG A 1202 23.10 -24.43 31.38
N HIS A 1203 24.34 -24.45 31.84
CA HIS A 1203 24.73 -23.81 33.10
C HIS A 1203 25.91 -22.85 32.96
N GLY A 1204 26.57 -22.79 31.80
CA GLY A 1204 27.77 -21.98 31.58
C GLY A 1204 29.03 -22.55 32.24
N SER A 1205 28.95 -23.70 32.90
CA SER A 1205 30.07 -24.43 33.49
C SER A 1205 29.69 -25.89 33.73
N ALA A 1206 30.68 -26.78 33.87
CA ALA A 1206 30.46 -28.13 34.35
C ALA A 1206 30.02 -28.16 35.82
N ARG A 1207 29.19 -29.15 36.15
CA ARG A 1207 28.83 -29.56 37.51
C ARG A 1207 29.44 -30.91 37.87
N SER A 1208 29.71 -31.73 36.86
CA SER A 1208 30.44 -32.99 36.94
C SER A 1208 31.95 -32.78 36.99
N ALA A 1209 32.72 -33.86 37.18
CA ALA A 1209 34.18 -33.81 37.22
C ALA A 1209 34.77 -33.31 35.89
N ASP A 1210 35.43 -32.16 35.95
CA ASP A 1210 36.13 -31.50 34.84
C ASP A 1210 37.63 -31.34 35.17
N PRO A 1211 38.39 -32.44 35.29
CA PRO A 1211 39.80 -32.40 35.68
C PRO A 1211 40.69 -31.72 34.62
N LEU A 1212 40.20 -31.63 33.38
CA LEU A 1212 40.92 -31.02 32.26
C LEU A 1212 40.61 -29.52 32.13
N GLY A 1213 39.52 -29.01 32.70
CA GLY A 1213 39.18 -27.59 32.71
C GLY A 1213 38.50 -27.11 31.43
N VAL A 1214 37.73 -27.97 30.75
CA VAL A 1214 36.98 -27.63 29.53
C VAL A 1214 35.97 -26.50 29.79
N SER A 1215 35.42 -26.41 31.00
CA SER A 1215 34.51 -25.33 31.41
C SER A 1215 35.11 -23.93 31.27
N ALA A 1216 36.44 -23.79 31.30
CA ALA A 1216 37.11 -22.51 31.07
C ALA A 1216 36.87 -21.96 29.65
N LEU A 1217 36.48 -22.82 28.71
CA LEU A 1217 36.13 -22.43 27.35
C LEU A 1217 34.72 -21.84 27.24
N ALA A 1218 33.84 -21.98 28.24
CA ALA A 1218 32.44 -21.56 28.16
C ALA A 1218 32.27 -20.09 27.75
N GLY A 1219 33.16 -19.19 28.21
CA GLY A 1219 33.16 -17.78 27.83
C GLY A 1219 33.56 -17.51 26.37
N GLN A 1220 34.20 -18.49 25.71
CA GLN A 1220 34.64 -18.45 24.32
C GLN A 1220 33.68 -19.20 23.38
N ILE A 1221 32.64 -19.85 23.89
CA ILE A 1221 31.65 -20.58 23.09
C ILE A 1221 30.46 -19.66 22.78
N ALA A 1222 30.02 -19.63 21.53
CA ALA A 1222 28.79 -18.96 21.11
C ALA A 1222 27.58 -19.90 21.22
N GLU A 1223 27.71 -21.11 20.69
CA GLU A 1223 26.64 -22.10 20.66
C GLU A 1223 27.21 -23.53 20.68
N ILE A 1224 26.45 -24.45 21.26
CA ILE A 1224 26.71 -25.90 21.26
C ILE A 1224 25.45 -26.55 20.69
N LEU A 1225 25.59 -27.31 19.61
CA LEU A 1225 24.50 -27.97 18.91
C LEU A 1225 24.72 -29.49 18.96
N PHE A 1226 23.73 -30.23 19.43
CA PHE A 1226 23.78 -31.70 19.48
C PHE A 1226 22.92 -32.27 18.35
N PHE A 1227 23.47 -33.27 17.63
CA PHE A 1227 22.81 -33.96 16.54
C PHE A 1227 22.85 -35.47 16.75
N ASP A 1228 21.73 -36.14 16.47
CA ASP A 1228 21.60 -37.58 16.68
C ASP A 1228 22.26 -38.38 15.55
N SER A 1229 22.94 -39.47 15.90
CA SER A 1229 23.27 -40.51 14.93
C SER A 1229 22.01 -41.33 14.63
N HIS A 1230 21.69 -41.53 13.34
CA HIS A 1230 20.48 -42.25 12.93
C HIS A 1230 20.51 -43.75 13.31
N TYR A 1231 21.69 -44.28 13.64
CA TYR A 1231 21.85 -45.64 14.18
C TYR A 1231 21.20 -45.81 15.56
N GLU A 1232 21.28 -44.80 16.42
CA GLU A 1232 20.80 -44.83 17.82
C GLU A 1232 19.31 -44.47 17.97
N LEU A 1233 18.73 -43.75 16.99
CA LEU A 1233 17.31 -43.35 16.98
C LEU A 1233 16.32 -44.55 17.04
N ASN A 1234 16.79 -45.78 16.79
CA ASN A 1234 15.99 -46.99 16.85
C ASN A 1234 16.23 -47.88 18.08
N ARG A 1235 17.24 -47.62 18.94
CA ARG A 1235 17.64 -48.61 19.97
C ARG A 1235 17.80 -48.13 21.41
N ALA A 1236 17.98 -46.85 21.74
CA ALA A 1236 18.29 -46.51 23.14
C ALA A 1236 17.81 -45.17 23.71
N ASN A 1237 17.08 -44.32 22.99
CA ASN A 1237 16.74 -42.96 23.49
C ASN A 1237 17.99 -42.11 23.86
N LEU A 1238 19.16 -42.44 23.31
CA LEU A 1238 20.39 -41.67 23.48
C LEU A 1238 20.46 -40.63 22.35
N LEU A 1239 20.24 -39.37 22.70
CA LEU A 1239 20.22 -38.23 21.77
C LEU A 1239 21.58 -37.51 21.76
N GLY A 1240 22.29 -37.41 20.62
CA GLY A 1240 23.49 -36.57 20.41
C GLY A 1240 24.82 -37.31 20.14
N GLY A 1241 24.95 -38.00 19.00
CA GLY A 1241 26.17 -38.70 18.59
C GLY A 1241 27.21 -37.80 17.92
N LEU A 1242 26.80 -36.61 17.47
CA LEU A 1242 27.67 -35.54 16.98
C LEU A 1242 27.38 -34.26 17.75
N VAL A 1243 28.41 -33.53 18.15
CA VAL A 1243 28.28 -32.16 18.64
C VAL A 1243 28.99 -31.19 17.70
N ALA A 1244 28.41 -30.02 17.49
CA ALA A 1244 29.04 -28.89 16.83
C ALA A 1244 29.12 -27.71 17.80
N ILE A 1245 30.33 -27.25 18.08
CA ILE A 1245 30.63 -26.14 18.99
C ILE A 1245 31.12 -24.98 18.16
N ARG A 1246 30.41 -23.85 18.21
CA ARG A 1246 30.84 -22.64 17.53
C ARG A 1246 31.66 -21.77 18.47
N LYS A 1247 32.86 -21.39 18.05
CA LYS A 1247 33.65 -20.39 18.76
C LYS A 1247 32.95 -19.04 18.64
N ARG A 1248 32.90 -18.30 19.76
CA ARG A 1248 32.40 -16.93 19.79
C ARG A 1248 33.19 -16.11 18.77
N GLY A 1249 32.49 -15.21 18.08
CA GLY A 1249 33.10 -14.32 17.11
C GLY A 1249 33.27 -12.92 17.70
N GLY A 1250 34.47 -12.36 17.62
CA GLY A 1250 34.67 -10.90 17.57
C GLY A 1250 33.86 -10.29 16.42
N ILE A 1251 33.50 -9.01 16.53
CA ILE A 1251 32.65 -8.28 15.57
C ILE A 1251 33.31 -8.30 14.18
N GLY A 1252 32.98 -9.30 13.36
CA GLY A 1252 33.51 -9.49 12.02
C GLY A 1252 32.52 -10.31 11.18
N LEU A 1253 31.89 -9.64 10.22
CA LEU A 1253 31.11 -10.06 9.02
C LEU A 1253 30.26 -11.35 8.97
N VAL A 1254 30.07 -12.07 10.07
CA VAL A 1254 28.99 -13.04 10.25
C VAL A 1254 28.47 -12.90 11.69
N ARG A 1255 27.48 -12.02 11.86
CA ARG A 1255 26.67 -11.92 13.08
C ARG A 1255 25.22 -12.13 12.75
#